data_AF-A0A928ITJ1-F1
#
_entry.id   AF-A0A928ITJ1-F1
#
_cell.length_a   1.000
_cell.length_b   1.000
_cell.length_c   1.000
_cell.angle_alpha   90.00
_cell.angle_beta   90.00
_cell.angle_gamma   90.00
#
_symmetry.space_group_name_H-M   'P 1'
#
loop_
_entity.id
_entity.type
_entity.pdbx_description
1 polymer ?
#
loop_
_entity_poly.entity_id
_entity_poly.type
_entity_poly.pdbx_seq_one_letter_code
_entity_poly.pdbx_strand_id
1 'polypeptide(L)'
;MDKFIKDIENKSGEYGSIPFWSWNDKLNKEDLIRQIHDMKRLNMKGFFMHARSGLETEYLSEEWYDCINACIAEAKKLGMEAWAYDENGWPSGFAGGKLLTCDENYAHWLDYKLLDHFDPDAFAVYQLKDNRSVRITGDMGEGEYHTLYRMADNSYVDTMNPRITKEFIELTYEDYRQKCGDEFGKTMPGFFTDEPQYYRWHTVWSDMLLTEFACAYGYDVMDGLLALFVDYEDSECFRHDYYKICHRLFTENFIKIVYEWCEEHGAQITGHAIEEKFLVGQMWCCGGIMPFYEYMSIPGVDYLGKGAGNDISHKQVGSVAAQMGRKKVMSEMFACCGWDITPLRLKQVAEHQYYGGVNMMCQHLYPLSIRGQRKRDYPCFYSEHNPWQSALEEFNTYFNRLGYTTSRGVEKADILVIHPIRTAYLDYFRDEVTPALAELEANFANCTNCLSQNQLLYHYGDETLMAKYGRVEGNTIIIGKCSYDKVVLPKMKTMDKNTADMLKQYLANGGKLAVYGDTLPTYIDGRKADMSWLVPNATIGDYCDENEIKVRYNGAEALMIRVQARRLENGKRLYYILNLSHKEEYKDVVFEIKNVDYMAIIDMETLKTQGIPAEKTADGIKFTLDFEKIQSYILIEEDVPKAEKKDLTPAGHSEFKVVNKIENSYTLDYARISYDGKEFSELRPIVRIKDNLLFERYEGKVWLKFEFDLESVPEDVNVAIERLASQKAYVNGTEIEISDTEWWLDRHISANKITGLLKEGINEIVLEIDYFQRDYVYYVLYGGVSESLRNCLCFDTEIESIYLFGDFEVMTEADKYESHPRNYLAYTGTFKARKTQGSIDLENIVESGYPFFKGDITVECEYTGGGKEFYLDGVYSCAEVYLNSELVKKLLFTNHCTLENVKPGDKISCKVYQSPFNLLGVHHRNDIEVYASPDMFAFEKEWDGADCPGYTDRYALKKFSIK
;
A
#
# COMPACT_ATOMS: atom_id res chain seq x y z
N MET A 1 0.80 -10.15 -34.61
CA MET A 1 -0.04 -10.45 -33.43
C MET A 1 0.26 -11.78 -32.74
N ASP A 2 0.06 -12.93 -33.38
CA ASP A 2 -0.01 -14.26 -32.71
C ASP A 2 1.18 -14.59 -31.80
N LYS A 3 2.41 -14.27 -32.24
CA LYS A 3 3.60 -14.44 -31.40
C LYS A 3 3.55 -13.62 -30.11
N PHE A 4 3.07 -12.39 -30.19
CA PHE A 4 2.97 -11.48 -29.04
C PHE A 4 1.95 -11.99 -28.02
N ILE A 5 0.77 -12.41 -28.48
CA ILE A 5 -0.25 -13.03 -27.63
C ILE A 5 0.30 -14.31 -26.97
N LYS A 6 0.94 -15.18 -27.76
CA LYS A 6 1.56 -16.39 -27.23
C LYS A 6 2.68 -16.10 -26.23
N ASP A 7 3.45 -15.04 -26.44
CA ASP A 7 4.48 -14.60 -25.49
C ASP A 7 3.84 -14.11 -24.17
N ILE A 8 2.73 -13.36 -24.24
CA ILE A 8 1.96 -12.97 -23.04
C ILE A 8 1.46 -14.22 -22.29
N GLU A 9 0.83 -15.17 -22.98
CA GLU A 9 0.34 -16.42 -22.36
C GLU A 9 1.44 -17.20 -21.62
N ASN A 10 2.63 -17.33 -22.23
CA ASN A 10 3.67 -18.20 -21.71
C ASN A 10 4.63 -17.51 -20.72
N LYS A 11 4.72 -16.17 -20.73
CA LYS A 11 5.74 -15.42 -19.98
C LYS A 11 5.17 -14.40 -19.00
N SER A 12 3.86 -14.14 -19.03
CA SER A 12 3.23 -13.19 -18.10
C SER A 12 3.47 -13.54 -16.63
N GLY A 13 3.59 -14.82 -16.29
CA GLY A 13 3.93 -15.26 -14.93
C GLY A 13 5.26 -14.70 -14.39
N GLU A 14 6.20 -14.25 -15.24
CA GLU A 14 7.44 -13.58 -14.81
C GLU A 14 7.17 -12.22 -14.13
N TYR A 15 6.01 -11.62 -14.35
CA TYR A 15 5.54 -10.35 -13.77
C TYR A 15 4.46 -10.59 -12.71
N GLY A 16 4.35 -11.83 -12.21
CA GLY A 16 3.36 -12.18 -11.21
C GLY A 16 3.58 -11.50 -9.87
N SER A 17 2.51 -11.38 -9.08
CA SER A 17 2.60 -10.78 -7.76
C SER A 17 3.53 -11.55 -6.83
N ILE A 18 4.16 -10.82 -5.93
CA ILE A 18 5.02 -11.33 -4.86
C ILE A 18 4.49 -10.68 -3.57
N PRO A 19 3.48 -11.27 -2.91
CA PRO A 19 2.88 -10.67 -1.71
C PRO A 19 3.87 -10.63 -0.54
N PHE A 20 3.63 -9.70 0.37
CA PHE A 20 4.13 -9.83 1.74
C PHE A 20 3.43 -11.00 2.40
N TRP A 21 4.22 -12.01 2.75
CA TRP A 21 3.75 -13.16 3.50
C TRP A 21 4.15 -13.02 4.95
N SER A 22 3.20 -12.60 5.78
CA SER A 22 3.47 -12.35 7.20
C SER A 22 3.74 -13.63 7.93
N TRP A 23 4.98 -13.80 8.33
CA TRP A 23 5.42 -14.75 9.32
C TRP A 23 5.17 -14.11 10.68
N ASN A 24 3.93 -14.21 11.12
CA ASN A 24 3.39 -13.52 12.28
C ASN A 24 2.91 -14.48 13.35
N ASP A 25 3.40 -15.72 13.40
CA ASP A 25 3.01 -16.71 14.41
C ASP A 25 4.19 -17.68 14.66
N LYS A 26 4.00 -18.70 15.49
CA LYS A 26 4.91 -19.83 15.57
C LYS A 26 4.96 -20.54 14.22
N LEU A 27 6.14 -20.56 13.62
CA LEU A 27 6.32 -21.09 12.29
C LEU A 27 6.27 -22.62 12.28
N ASN A 28 5.49 -23.17 11.37
CA ASN A 28 5.42 -24.62 11.11
C ASN A 28 5.57 -24.89 9.61
N LYS A 29 6.53 -25.76 9.25
CA LYS A 29 6.86 -26.09 7.86
C LYS A 29 5.64 -26.59 7.06
N GLU A 30 4.71 -27.31 7.67
CA GLU A 30 3.51 -27.86 7.00
C GLU A 30 2.55 -26.75 6.59
N ASP A 31 2.27 -25.81 7.49
CA ASP A 31 1.43 -24.64 7.19
C ASP A 31 2.09 -23.72 6.17
N LEU A 32 3.41 -23.54 6.28
CA LEU A 32 4.19 -22.76 5.34
C LEU A 32 4.11 -23.35 3.92
N ILE A 33 4.38 -24.66 3.77
CA ILE A 33 4.29 -25.36 2.49
C ILE A 33 2.88 -25.30 1.91
N ARG A 34 1.85 -25.49 2.74
CA ARG A 34 0.45 -25.40 2.32
C ARG A 34 0.13 -24.02 1.72
N GLN A 35 0.48 -22.94 2.42
CA GLN A 35 0.21 -21.59 1.94
C GLN A 35 1.01 -21.26 0.66
N ILE A 36 2.20 -21.82 0.47
CA ILE A 36 2.94 -21.75 -0.80
C ILE A 36 2.13 -22.37 -1.95
N HIS A 37 1.51 -23.53 -1.75
CA HIS A 37 0.62 -24.13 -2.75
C HIS A 37 -0.64 -23.31 -3.01
N ASP A 38 -1.19 -22.66 -1.98
CA ASP A 38 -2.31 -21.73 -2.11
C ASP A 38 -1.92 -20.53 -2.98
N MET A 39 -0.79 -19.87 -2.69
CA MET A 39 -0.26 -18.77 -3.50
C MET A 39 0.04 -19.19 -4.95
N LYS A 40 0.56 -20.41 -5.16
CA LYS A 40 0.77 -20.97 -6.50
C LYS A 40 -0.54 -21.09 -7.28
N ARG A 41 -1.60 -21.61 -6.65
CA ARG A 41 -2.93 -21.74 -7.24
C ARG A 41 -3.51 -20.38 -7.63
N LEU A 42 -3.19 -19.34 -6.87
CA LEU A 42 -3.62 -17.96 -7.14
C LEU A 42 -2.78 -17.25 -8.21
N ASN A 43 -1.93 -17.96 -8.96
CA ASN A 43 -1.06 -17.40 -10.02
C ASN A 43 -0.08 -16.31 -9.54
N MET A 44 0.38 -16.41 -8.28
CA MET A 44 1.46 -15.58 -7.75
C MET A 44 2.82 -16.11 -8.22
N LYS A 45 3.80 -15.22 -8.39
CA LYS A 45 5.16 -15.59 -8.85
C LYS A 45 6.06 -16.02 -7.71
N GLY A 46 5.87 -15.44 -6.52
CA GLY A 46 6.71 -15.68 -5.36
C GLY A 46 6.04 -15.20 -4.09
N PHE A 47 6.84 -14.96 -3.05
CA PHE A 47 6.42 -14.36 -1.78
C PHE A 47 7.63 -13.77 -1.06
N PHE A 48 7.42 -12.74 -0.25
CA PHE A 48 8.41 -12.22 0.70
C PHE A 48 8.14 -12.83 2.08
N MET A 49 9.11 -13.58 2.62
CA MET A 49 9.02 -14.20 3.95
C MET A 49 9.25 -13.12 5.02
N HIS A 50 8.19 -12.43 5.40
CA HIS A 50 8.21 -11.18 6.17
C HIS A 50 7.99 -11.44 7.66
N ALA A 51 9.05 -11.32 8.47
CA ALA A 51 8.93 -11.34 9.94
C ALA A 51 8.11 -10.14 10.43
N ARG A 52 7.05 -10.40 11.18
CA ARG A 52 6.03 -9.38 11.46
C ARG A 52 5.42 -9.50 12.85
N SER A 53 4.82 -8.41 13.34
CA SER A 53 4.10 -8.35 14.63
C SER A 53 3.30 -9.63 14.91
N GLY A 54 3.57 -10.26 16.06
CA GLY A 54 3.02 -11.55 16.45
C GLY A 54 3.92 -12.76 16.18
N LEU A 55 5.09 -12.58 15.57
CA LEU A 55 6.06 -13.66 15.36
C LEU A 55 6.55 -14.24 16.70
N GLU A 56 6.33 -15.54 16.90
CA GLU A 56 6.80 -16.27 18.09
C GLU A 56 8.13 -17.01 17.86
N THR A 57 8.44 -17.37 16.60
CA THR A 57 9.74 -17.98 16.26
C THR A 57 10.82 -16.91 16.25
N GLU A 58 11.89 -17.11 17.03
CA GLU A 58 12.99 -16.16 17.13
C GLU A 58 13.64 -15.85 15.77
N TYR A 59 13.70 -14.57 15.40
CA TYR A 59 14.27 -14.09 14.14
C TYR A 59 15.77 -14.44 14.03
N LEU A 60 16.20 -14.94 12.87
CA LEU A 60 17.57 -15.41 12.59
C LEU A 60 18.03 -16.58 13.48
N SER A 61 17.12 -17.30 14.14
CA SER A 61 17.44 -18.55 14.84
C SER A 61 17.64 -19.72 13.86
N GLU A 62 18.16 -20.86 14.33
CA GLU A 62 18.22 -22.07 13.50
C GLU A 62 16.82 -22.53 13.06
N GLU A 63 15.80 -22.38 13.91
CA GLU A 63 14.42 -22.72 13.56
C GLU A 63 13.86 -21.82 12.44
N TRP A 64 14.21 -20.53 12.45
CA TRP A 64 13.91 -19.59 11.38
C TRP A 64 14.49 -20.08 10.05
N TYR A 65 15.79 -20.37 10.00
CA TYR A 65 16.46 -20.83 8.77
C TYR A 65 15.98 -22.21 8.30
N ASP A 66 15.57 -23.07 9.22
CA ASP A 66 14.93 -24.34 8.92
C ASP A 66 13.61 -24.14 8.14
N CYS A 67 12.83 -23.13 8.51
CA CYS A 67 11.60 -22.74 7.82
C CYS A 67 11.91 -22.08 6.47
N ILE A 68 12.86 -21.14 6.42
CA ILE A 68 13.33 -20.50 5.17
C ILE A 68 13.74 -21.56 4.15
N ASN A 69 14.58 -22.52 4.54
CA ASN A 69 15.06 -23.57 3.65
C ASN A 69 13.94 -24.52 3.19
N ALA A 70 12.93 -24.79 4.03
CA ALA A 70 11.76 -25.55 3.62
C ALA A 70 10.94 -24.80 2.55
N CYS A 71 10.74 -23.50 2.72
CA CYS A 71 10.03 -22.65 1.77
C CYS A 71 10.79 -22.51 0.45
N ILE A 72 12.11 -22.33 0.48
CA ILE A 72 12.96 -22.32 -0.72
C ILE A 72 12.86 -23.65 -1.46
N ALA A 73 12.97 -24.77 -0.74
CA ALA A 73 12.89 -26.10 -1.36
C ALA A 73 11.53 -26.35 -2.03
N GLU A 74 10.43 -25.88 -1.44
CA GLU A 74 9.10 -26.01 -2.04
C GLU A 74 8.89 -25.04 -3.21
N ALA A 75 9.30 -23.77 -3.07
CA ALA A 75 9.25 -22.79 -4.14
C ALA A 75 9.99 -23.28 -5.39
N LYS A 76 11.15 -23.93 -5.21
CA LYS A 76 11.92 -24.55 -6.31
C LYS A 76 11.11 -25.59 -7.07
N LYS A 77 10.38 -26.47 -6.38
CA LYS A 77 9.53 -27.50 -7.00
C LYS A 77 8.42 -26.89 -7.84
N LEU A 78 7.90 -25.74 -7.41
CA LEU A 78 6.76 -25.04 -8.03
C LEU A 78 7.17 -23.95 -9.03
N GLY A 79 8.47 -23.68 -9.19
CA GLY A 79 9.00 -22.59 -10.03
C GLY A 79 8.66 -21.19 -9.50
N MET A 80 8.45 -21.07 -8.19
CA MET A 80 8.20 -19.81 -7.49
C MET A 80 9.50 -19.21 -6.96
N GLU A 81 9.44 -17.93 -6.59
CA GLU A 81 10.53 -17.21 -5.93
C GLU A 81 10.23 -17.05 -4.44
N ALA A 82 11.15 -17.48 -3.57
CA ALA A 82 11.07 -17.25 -2.14
C ALA A 82 12.00 -16.08 -1.81
N TRP A 83 11.49 -14.89 -1.52
CA TRP A 83 12.33 -13.72 -1.23
C TRP A 83 12.48 -13.52 0.28
N ALA A 84 13.64 -13.01 0.70
CA ALA A 84 13.88 -12.64 2.09
C ALA A 84 13.30 -11.27 2.30
N TYR A 85 12.74 -11.08 3.47
CA TYR A 85 12.60 -9.76 4.05
C TYR A 85 13.79 -9.56 4.99
N ASP A 86 14.52 -8.45 4.86
CA ASP A 86 15.84 -8.29 5.49
C ASP A 86 15.81 -7.90 6.97
N GLU A 87 14.61 -7.70 7.53
CA GLU A 87 14.38 -7.20 8.89
C GLU A 87 13.30 -7.99 9.66
N ASN A 88 13.21 -7.78 10.97
CA ASN A 88 12.04 -8.13 11.77
C ASN A 88 11.19 -6.87 12.02
N GLY A 89 10.01 -6.80 11.42
CA GLY A 89 9.28 -5.53 11.27
C GLY A 89 10.00 -4.57 10.33
N TRP A 90 9.62 -3.29 10.36
CA TRP A 90 10.22 -2.21 9.57
C TRP A 90 10.46 -1.00 10.49
N PRO A 91 11.43 -0.12 10.19
CA PRO A 91 12.21 -0.02 8.95
C PRO A 91 13.51 -0.83 8.94
N SER A 92 14.04 -1.19 7.77
CA SER A 92 15.27 -1.97 7.65
C SER A 92 16.49 -1.25 8.25
N GLY A 93 17.38 -2.02 8.88
CA GLY A 93 18.74 -1.61 9.21
C GLY A 93 19.22 -1.97 10.61
N PHE A 94 18.36 -2.52 11.49
CA PHE A 94 18.67 -2.75 12.90
C PHE A 94 18.71 -4.24 13.33
N ALA A 95 18.44 -5.16 12.40
CA ALA A 95 18.59 -6.63 12.52
C ALA A 95 17.86 -7.23 13.73
N GLY A 96 16.56 -6.95 13.87
CA GLY A 96 15.70 -7.44 14.94
C GLY A 96 16.11 -6.95 16.32
N GLY A 97 16.75 -5.79 16.38
CA GLY A 97 17.22 -5.11 17.58
C GLY A 97 18.65 -5.46 17.96
N LYS A 98 19.33 -6.36 17.24
CA LYS A 98 20.72 -6.75 17.54
C LYS A 98 21.67 -5.55 17.51
N LEU A 99 21.52 -4.66 16.53
CA LEU A 99 22.38 -3.47 16.41
C LEU A 99 22.07 -2.38 17.45
N LEU A 100 20.87 -2.39 18.03
CA LEU A 100 20.44 -1.46 19.08
C LEU A 100 21.03 -1.81 20.46
N THR A 101 21.79 -2.89 20.57
CA THR A 101 22.54 -3.20 21.80
C THR A 101 23.79 -2.34 21.98
N CYS A 102 24.17 -1.57 20.96
CA CYS A 102 25.27 -0.62 20.97
C CYS A 102 24.71 0.80 20.74
N ASP A 103 24.90 1.68 21.72
CA ASP A 103 24.42 3.06 21.69
C ASP A 103 25.11 3.93 20.63
N GLU A 104 26.36 3.60 20.26
CA GLU A 104 27.06 4.23 19.13
C GLU A 104 26.35 4.01 17.78
N ASN A 105 25.42 3.07 17.69
CA ASN A 105 24.66 2.80 16.47
C ASN A 105 23.37 3.61 16.36
N TYR A 106 22.92 4.28 17.43
CA TYR A 106 21.63 4.96 17.45
C TYR A 106 21.52 6.07 16.40
N ALA A 107 20.32 6.22 15.84
CA ALA A 107 19.99 7.40 15.05
C ALA A 107 20.04 8.66 15.94
N HIS A 108 20.46 9.79 15.37
CA HIS A 108 20.58 11.05 16.10
C HIS A 108 19.77 12.18 15.45
N TRP A 109 19.39 13.16 16.27
CA TRP A 109 18.75 14.38 15.80
C TRP A 109 19.18 15.61 16.61
N LEU A 110 18.78 16.79 16.13
CA LEU A 110 18.99 18.06 16.81
C LEU A 110 17.68 18.64 17.35
N ASP A 111 17.68 18.98 18.64
CA ASP A 111 16.64 19.80 19.28
C ASP A 111 17.10 21.25 19.42
N TYR A 112 16.16 22.19 19.34
CA TYR A 112 16.43 23.63 19.43
C TYR A 112 15.69 24.26 20.61
N LYS A 113 16.39 25.14 21.34
CA LYS A 113 15.82 26.01 22.38
C LYS A 113 16.39 27.41 22.29
N LEU A 114 15.56 28.41 22.55
CA LEU A 114 15.98 29.79 22.76
C LEU A 114 16.10 30.05 24.26
N LEU A 115 17.30 30.41 24.71
CA LEU A 115 17.61 30.66 26.13
C LEU A 115 18.06 32.11 26.34
N ASP A 116 17.96 32.59 27.58
CA ASP A 116 18.48 33.89 28.02
C ASP A 116 19.89 33.81 28.64
N HIS A 117 20.51 32.63 28.61
CA HIS A 117 21.83 32.35 29.15
C HIS A 117 22.59 31.36 28.27
N PHE A 118 23.93 31.37 28.36
CA PHE A 118 24.78 30.38 27.72
C PHE A 118 24.72 29.05 28.48
N ASP A 119 24.34 27.98 27.78
CA ASP A 119 24.38 26.62 28.29
C ASP A 119 25.69 25.92 27.86
N PRO A 120 26.63 25.63 28.80
CA PRO A 120 27.88 24.97 28.47
C PRO A 120 27.72 23.48 28.11
N ASP A 121 26.58 22.86 28.43
CA ASP A 121 26.30 21.45 28.14
C ASP A 121 25.61 21.25 26.77
N ALA A 122 25.28 22.35 26.08
CA ALA A 122 24.69 22.32 24.76
C ALA A 122 25.66 21.80 23.69
N PHE A 123 25.11 21.15 22.66
CA PHE A 123 25.89 20.66 21.52
C PHE A 123 26.45 21.81 20.68
N ALA A 124 25.67 22.87 20.48
CA ALA A 124 26.11 24.11 19.86
C ALA A 124 25.27 25.30 20.33
N VAL A 125 25.90 26.47 20.43
CA VAL A 125 25.24 27.72 20.85
C VAL A 125 25.56 28.83 19.86
N TYR A 126 24.56 29.63 19.51
CA TYR A 126 24.66 30.71 18.53
C TYR A 126 24.03 32.00 19.04
N GLN A 127 24.54 33.12 18.54
CA GLN A 127 23.89 34.43 18.61
C GLN A 127 23.69 34.98 17.20
N LEU A 128 22.55 35.61 16.95
CA LEU A 128 22.32 36.38 15.73
C LEU A 128 22.94 37.78 15.87
N LYS A 129 23.87 38.13 14.99
CA LYS A 129 24.52 39.44 14.91
C LYS A 129 24.41 39.97 13.49
N ASP A 130 23.79 41.14 13.31
CA ASP A 130 23.55 41.75 12.01
C ASP A 130 22.89 40.77 11.01
N ASN A 131 21.90 40.01 11.48
CA ASN A 131 21.21 38.97 10.70
C ASN A 131 22.13 37.84 10.19
N ARG A 132 23.21 37.53 10.91
CA ARG A 132 24.09 36.38 10.67
C ARG A 132 24.23 35.54 11.91
N SER A 133 24.30 34.22 11.73
CA SER A 133 24.63 33.30 12.81
C SER A 133 26.11 33.40 13.18
N VAL A 134 26.39 33.49 14.49
CA VAL A 134 27.75 33.39 15.04
C VAL A 134 27.74 32.31 16.10
N ARG A 135 28.47 31.21 15.85
CA ARG A 135 28.74 30.16 16.85
C ARG A 135 29.57 30.74 18.00
N ILE A 136 29.11 30.56 19.22
CA ILE A 136 29.76 31.06 20.45
C ILE A 136 30.12 29.91 21.37
N THR A 137 31.29 30.02 22.02
CA THR A 137 31.86 28.96 22.87
C THR A 137 31.94 29.38 24.34
N GLY A 138 31.23 30.44 24.72
CA GLY A 138 31.19 30.98 26.07
C GLY A 138 30.13 32.06 26.23
N ASP A 139 29.83 32.39 27.48
CA ASP A 139 28.88 33.43 27.85
C ASP A 139 29.33 34.81 27.35
N MET A 140 28.47 35.46 26.56
CA MET A 140 28.69 36.78 25.97
C MET A 140 27.99 37.89 26.76
N GLY A 141 27.34 37.57 27.88
CA GLY A 141 26.53 38.49 28.67
C GLY A 141 25.08 38.56 28.18
N GLU A 142 24.54 39.77 28.05
CA GLU A 142 23.15 39.99 27.63
C GLU A 142 22.90 39.54 26.17
N GLY A 143 21.83 38.79 25.94
CA GLY A 143 21.38 38.39 24.61
C GLY A 143 20.57 37.09 24.62
N GLU A 144 19.93 36.79 23.49
CA GLU A 144 19.28 35.50 23.26
C GLU A 144 20.30 34.48 22.76
N TYR A 145 20.28 33.28 23.33
CA TYR A 145 21.17 32.17 23.02
C TYR A 145 20.37 31.08 22.29
N HIS A 146 20.62 30.93 20.99
CA HIS A 146 20.06 29.86 20.20
C HIS A 146 20.85 28.58 20.46
N THR A 147 20.24 27.64 21.17
CA THR A 147 20.93 26.52 21.80
C THR A 147 20.44 25.21 21.20
N LEU A 148 21.37 24.39 20.70
CA LEU A 148 21.10 23.10 20.09
C LEU A 148 21.55 21.95 20.99
N TYR A 149 20.74 20.90 21.06
CA TYR A 149 21.06 19.66 21.77
C TYR A 149 21.07 18.48 20.80
N ARG A 150 22.08 17.63 20.92
CA ARG A 150 22.15 16.37 20.17
C ARG A 150 21.46 15.28 20.96
N MET A 151 20.48 14.63 20.34
CA MET A 151 19.65 13.60 20.93
C MET A 151 19.84 12.27 20.19
N ALA A 152 19.44 11.15 20.79
CA ALA A 152 19.60 9.81 20.24
C ALA A 152 18.34 8.96 20.40
N ASP A 153 18.03 8.14 19.38
CA ASP A 153 16.89 7.21 19.37
C ASP A 153 17.39 5.79 19.64
N ASN A 154 17.00 5.23 20.78
CA ASN A 154 17.40 3.87 21.17
C ASN A 154 16.61 2.76 20.45
N SER A 155 15.75 3.12 19.50
CA SER A 155 14.88 2.21 18.76
C SER A 155 15.16 2.16 17.26
N TYR A 156 16.10 2.96 16.75
CA TYR A 156 16.53 2.93 15.34
C TYR A 156 18.01 3.28 15.19
N VAL A 157 18.59 3.03 14.02
CA VAL A 157 20.03 3.17 13.76
C VAL A 157 20.38 4.33 12.82
N ASP A 158 21.61 4.86 12.92
CA ASP A 158 22.14 5.87 11.99
C ASP A 158 22.54 5.24 10.64
N THR A 159 21.60 5.20 9.69
CA THR A 159 21.82 4.68 8.33
C THR A 159 22.76 5.54 7.49
N MET A 160 23.13 6.75 7.92
CA MET A 160 24.14 7.57 7.23
C MET A 160 25.57 7.14 7.58
N ASN A 161 25.77 6.28 8.59
CA ASN A 161 27.06 5.73 8.94
C ASN A 161 27.32 4.38 8.24
N PRO A 162 28.29 4.29 7.31
CA PRO A 162 28.52 3.08 6.52
C PRO A 162 29.05 1.90 7.34
N ARG A 163 29.58 2.13 8.54
CA ARG A 163 29.98 1.04 9.45
C ARG A 163 28.76 0.23 9.86
N ILE A 164 27.67 0.91 10.19
CA ILE A 164 26.44 0.29 10.73
C ILE A 164 25.77 -0.56 9.65
N THR A 165 25.64 -0.06 8.43
CA THR A 165 25.12 -0.84 7.29
C THR A 165 25.95 -2.09 7.01
N LYS A 166 27.27 -2.03 7.16
CA LYS A 166 28.13 -3.21 7.00
C LYS A 166 27.89 -4.25 8.09
N GLU A 167 27.74 -3.81 9.35
CA GLU A 167 27.38 -4.71 10.45
C GLU A 167 25.97 -5.31 10.26
N PHE A 168 25.02 -4.55 9.72
CA PHE A 168 23.70 -5.05 9.33
C PHE A 168 23.82 -6.18 8.30
N ILE A 169 24.59 -5.96 7.22
CA ILE A 169 24.84 -6.99 6.19
C ILE A 169 25.48 -8.26 6.78
N GLU A 170 26.47 -8.11 7.67
CA GLU A 170 27.12 -9.26 8.32
C GLU A 170 26.15 -10.06 9.21
N LEU A 171 25.20 -9.40 9.88
CA LEU A 171 24.22 -10.04 10.77
C LEU A 171 23.03 -10.67 10.05
N THR A 172 22.71 -10.22 8.84
CA THR A 172 21.52 -10.68 8.10
C THR A 172 21.90 -11.28 6.75
N TYR A 173 22.32 -10.45 5.79
CA TYR A 173 22.60 -10.85 4.40
C TYR A 173 23.63 -11.98 4.30
N GLU A 174 24.72 -11.91 5.06
CA GLU A 174 25.77 -12.92 5.07
C GLU A 174 25.30 -14.23 5.72
N ASP A 175 24.51 -14.16 6.79
CA ASP A 175 23.89 -15.34 7.40
C ASP A 175 22.94 -16.04 6.40
N TYR A 176 22.07 -15.30 5.71
CA TYR A 176 21.20 -15.87 4.66
C TYR A 176 22.03 -16.53 3.54
N ARG A 177 23.12 -15.88 3.09
CA ARG A 177 24.02 -16.45 2.08
C ARG A 177 24.62 -17.78 2.53
N GLN A 178 25.07 -17.86 3.78
CA GLN A 178 25.67 -19.07 4.34
C GLN A 178 24.64 -20.18 4.58
N LYS A 179 23.45 -19.83 5.08
CA LYS A 179 22.42 -20.78 5.53
C LYS A 179 21.50 -21.28 4.41
N CYS A 180 21.31 -20.52 3.34
CA CYS A 180 20.49 -20.92 2.18
C CYS A 180 21.27 -21.72 1.12
N GLY A 181 22.61 -21.77 1.23
CA GLY A 181 23.47 -22.59 0.38
C GLY A 181 23.31 -22.31 -1.11
N ASP A 182 23.25 -23.37 -1.92
CA ASP A 182 23.28 -23.29 -3.39
C ASP A 182 22.04 -22.62 -4.03
N GLU A 183 20.96 -22.42 -3.27
CA GLU A 183 19.74 -21.79 -3.77
C GLU A 183 19.72 -20.26 -3.62
N PHE A 184 20.69 -19.70 -2.88
CA PHE A 184 20.91 -18.26 -2.79
C PHE A 184 21.22 -17.65 -4.17
N GLY A 185 20.58 -16.53 -4.49
CA GLY A 185 20.65 -15.88 -5.81
C GLY A 185 19.88 -16.62 -6.92
N LYS A 186 19.17 -17.71 -6.60
CA LYS A 186 18.41 -18.53 -7.56
C LYS A 186 16.93 -18.59 -7.19
N THR A 187 16.52 -19.66 -6.50
CA THR A 187 15.15 -19.81 -5.99
C THR A 187 14.87 -18.80 -4.89
N MET A 188 15.93 -18.45 -4.15
CA MET A 188 16.00 -17.34 -3.21
C MET A 188 16.66 -16.15 -3.92
N PRO A 189 15.93 -15.28 -4.64
CA PRO A 189 16.58 -14.37 -5.58
C PRO A 189 17.32 -13.24 -4.89
N GLY A 190 16.92 -12.88 -3.68
CA GLY A 190 17.48 -11.79 -2.92
C GLY A 190 16.55 -11.28 -1.82
N PHE A 191 16.60 -9.97 -1.59
CA PHE A 191 16.02 -9.33 -0.41
C PHE A 191 15.02 -8.24 -0.79
N PHE A 192 14.04 -8.04 0.08
CA PHE A 192 13.22 -6.85 0.19
C PHE A 192 13.74 -6.02 1.36
N THR A 193 14.02 -4.73 1.12
CA THR A 193 14.36 -3.74 2.15
C THR A 193 13.22 -2.72 2.26
N ASP A 194 12.80 -2.43 3.48
CA ASP A 194 11.53 -1.75 3.75
C ASP A 194 11.74 -0.48 4.55
N GLU A 195 11.24 0.64 4.01
CA GLU A 195 11.24 1.95 4.65
C GLU A 195 12.58 2.47 5.26
N PRO A 196 13.80 2.12 4.77
CA PRO A 196 15.02 2.70 5.32
C PRO A 196 15.00 4.22 5.20
N GLN A 197 15.56 4.89 6.21
CA GLN A 197 15.47 6.33 6.37
C GLN A 197 16.69 6.88 7.11
N TYR A 198 17.03 8.16 6.91
CA TYR A 198 18.04 8.81 7.75
C TYR A 198 17.53 9.12 9.15
N TYR A 199 16.25 9.52 9.30
CA TYR A 199 15.48 9.76 10.54
C TYR A 199 14.23 10.64 10.28
N ARG A 200 13.00 10.10 10.38
CA ARG A 200 11.74 10.81 10.07
C ARG A 200 11.24 11.76 11.15
N TRP A 201 11.53 11.52 12.41
CA TRP A 201 10.77 12.14 13.50
C TRP A 201 11.21 13.57 13.88
N HIS A 202 12.49 13.91 13.69
CA HIS A 202 13.04 15.22 14.03
C HIS A 202 14.07 15.70 12.99
N THR A 203 14.71 16.86 13.23
CA THR A 203 15.79 17.40 12.39
C THR A 203 17.01 16.47 12.44
N VAL A 204 17.21 15.70 11.37
CA VAL A 204 18.24 14.67 11.26
C VAL A 204 19.66 15.17 11.57
N TRP A 205 20.45 14.33 12.25
CA TRP A 205 21.89 14.51 12.46
C TRP A 205 22.64 13.18 12.36
N SER A 206 23.87 13.25 11.86
CA SER A 206 24.87 12.18 12.01
C SER A 206 26.24 12.81 12.22
N ASP A 207 27.06 12.18 13.03
CA ASP A 207 28.44 12.60 13.25
C ASP A 207 29.29 12.50 11.97
N MET A 208 28.83 11.76 10.95
CA MET A 208 29.44 11.74 9.62
C MET A 208 29.49 13.16 8.99
N LEU A 209 28.53 14.02 9.31
CA LEU A 209 28.45 15.38 8.78
C LEU A 209 29.64 16.25 9.19
N LEU A 210 30.25 16.00 10.36
CA LEU A 210 31.40 16.77 10.85
C LEU A 210 32.58 16.72 9.88
N THR A 211 32.77 15.59 9.18
CA THR A 211 33.86 15.41 8.20
C THR A 211 33.37 15.58 6.78
N GLU A 212 32.27 14.93 6.42
CA GLU A 212 31.80 14.82 5.04
C GLU A 212 31.31 16.16 4.48
N PHE A 213 30.68 16.98 5.32
CA PHE A 213 30.21 18.31 4.92
C PHE A 213 31.39 19.23 4.59
N ALA A 214 32.40 19.29 5.47
CA ALA A 214 33.58 20.12 5.26
C ALA A 214 34.37 19.69 4.02
N CYS A 215 34.46 18.38 3.77
CA CYS A 215 35.08 17.85 2.55
C CYS A 215 34.33 18.25 1.27
N ALA A 216 32.99 18.27 1.32
CA ALA A 216 32.16 18.61 0.17
C ALA A 216 32.11 20.11 -0.14
N TYR A 217 32.04 20.96 0.89
CA TYR A 217 31.71 22.39 0.71
C TYR A 217 32.79 23.36 1.21
N GLY A 218 33.80 22.88 1.94
CA GLY A 218 34.95 23.68 2.36
C GLY A 218 34.72 24.59 3.57
N TYR A 219 33.66 24.38 4.35
CA TYR A 219 33.41 25.07 5.62
C TYR A 219 32.82 24.12 6.67
N ASP A 220 32.88 24.51 7.95
CA ASP A 220 32.42 23.69 9.09
C ASP A 220 30.89 23.69 9.17
N VAL A 221 30.28 22.49 9.17
CA VAL A 221 28.82 22.32 9.32
C VAL A 221 28.30 22.97 10.61
N MET A 222 29.11 22.94 11.67
CA MET A 222 28.75 23.46 12.97
C MET A 222 28.58 24.98 12.97
N ASP A 223 29.13 25.71 12.00
CA ASP A 223 28.94 27.17 11.94
C ASP A 223 27.54 27.55 11.44
N GLY A 224 26.84 26.66 10.75
CA GLY A 224 25.57 26.97 10.09
C GLY A 224 24.31 26.28 10.63
N LEU A 225 24.41 25.32 11.57
CA LEU A 225 23.27 24.50 12.03
C LEU A 225 22.03 25.30 12.47
N LEU A 226 22.21 26.54 12.96
CA LEU A 226 21.08 27.40 13.30
C LEU A 226 20.10 27.59 12.12
N ALA A 227 20.57 27.51 10.86
CA ALA A 227 19.74 27.70 9.67
C ALA A 227 18.67 26.60 9.49
N LEU A 228 18.78 25.49 10.21
CA LEU A 228 17.78 24.43 10.24
C LEU A 228 16.56 24.79 11.09
N PHE A 229 16.64 25.85 11.89
CA PHE A 229 15.61 26.25 12.86
C PHE A 229 15.20 27.72 12.76
N VAL A 230 16.13 28.60 12.36
CA VAL A 230 15.91 30.05 12.28
C VAL A 230 16.52 30.61 11.01
N ASP A 231 15.76 31.42 10.29
CA ASP A 231 16.25 32.12 9.10
C ASP A 231 17.14 33.31 9.45
N TYR A 232 18.26 33.41 8.73
CA TYR A 232 19.20 34.52 8.73
C TYR A 232 19.84 34.64 7.34
N GLU A 233 20.76 35.60 7.14
CA GLU A 233 21.47 35.77 5.87
C GLU A 233 22.20 34.47 5.47
N ASP A 234 21.99 34.01 4.23
CA ASP A 234 22.58 32.78 3.67
C ASP A 234 22.01 31.43 4.19
N SER A 235 20.93 31.42 4.99
CA SER A 235 20.28 30.17 5.44
C SER A 235 19.89 29.23 4.29
N GLU A 236 19.42 29.76 3.16
CA GLU A 236 19.04 28.97 1.96
C GLU A 236 20.23 28.17 1.42
N CYS A 237 21.40 28.81 1.34
CA CYS A 237 22.64 28.21 0.87
C CYS A 237 23.11 27.10 1.82
N PHE A 238 23.05 27.33 3.12
CA PHE A 238 23.40 26.30 4.11
C PHE A 238 22.45 25.10 4.04
N ARG A 239 21.12 25.34 4.04
CA ARG A 239 20.12 24.26 3.98
C ARG A 239 20.24 23.43 2.70
N HIS A 240 20.51 24.08 1.57
CA HIS A 240 20.80 23.39 0.32
C HIS A 240 21.96 22.39 0.48
N ASP A 241 23.10 22.87 0.96
CA ASP A 241 24.31 22.05 1.13
C ASP A 241 24.08 20.94 2.17
N TYR A 242 23.40 21.26 3.29
CA TYR A 242 23.08 20.33 4.37
C TYR A 242 22.21 19.17 3.93
N TYR A 243 21.03 19.44 3.35
CA TYR A 243 20.14 18.35 2.94
C TYR A 243 20.67 17.56 1.75
N LYS A 244 21.46 18.20 0.87
CA LYS A 244 22.13 17.51 -0.23
C LYS A 244 23.18 16.52 0.27
N ILE A 245 23.95 16.85 1.31
CA ILE A 245 24.91 15.90 1.89
C ILE A 245 24.22 14.80 2.68
N CYS A 246 23.16 15.09 3.46
CA CYS A 246 22.40 14.06 4.17
C CYS A 246 21.80 13.04 3.19
N HIS A 247 21.18 13.52 2.11
CA HIS A 247 20.66 12.68 1.04
C HIS A 247 21.76 11.81 0.40
N ARG A 248 22.93 12.38 0.12
CA ARG A 248 24.08 11.62 -0.42
C ARG A 248 24.55 10.54 0.56
N LEU A 249 24.73 10.88 1.84
CA LEU A 249 25.20 9.93 2.84
C LEU A 249 24.21 8.79 3.03
N PHE A 250 22.92 9.07 3.14
CA PHE A 250 21.89 8.02 3.20
C PHE A 250 21.95 7.10 1.97
N THR A 251 21.94 7.67 0.76
CA THR A 251 21.92 6.87 -0.47
C THR A 251 23.21 6.07 -0.70
N GLU A 252 24.38 6.64 -0.42
CA GLU A 252 25.67 5.99 -0.63
C GLU A 252 26.10 5.06 0.51
N ASN A 253 25.70 5.33 1.75
CA ASN A 253 26.13 4.55 2.92
C ASN A 253 25.11 3.50 3.37
N PHE A 254 23.86 3.56 2.88
CA PHE A 254 22.87 2.50 3.08
C PHE A 254 22.64 1.70 1.79
N ILE A 255 21.77 2.19 0.90
CA ILE A 255 21.24 1.36 -0.18
C ILE A 255 22.28 0.98 -1.22
N LYS A 256 23.24 1.86 -1.53
CA LYS A 256 24.31 1.54 -2.46
C LYS A 256 25.18 0.39 -1.95
N ILE A 257 25.52 0.37 -0.65
CA ILE A 257 26.32 -0.70 -0.06
C ILE A 257 25.55 -2.03 -0.14
N VAL A 258 24.26 -2.02 0.21
CA VAL A 258 23.39 -3.21 0.10
C VAL A 258 23.30 -3.69 -1.35
N TYR A 259 23.07 -2.78 -2.31
CA TYR A 259 23.00 -3.08 -3.73
C TYR A 259 24.29 -3.69 -4.28
N GLU A 260 25.44 -3.07 -4.00
CA GLU A 260 26.74 -3.55 -4.45
C GLU A 260 27.04 -4.94 -3.86
N TRP A 261 26.75 -5.14 -2.58
CA TRP A 261 26.90 -6.47 -1.96
C TRP A 261 26.00 -7.52 -2.64
N CYS A 262 24.74 -7.20 -2.92
CA CYS A 262 23.82 -8.11 -3.61
C CYS A 262 24.34 -8.48 -5.01
N GLU A 263 24.75 -7.51 -5.81
CA GLU A 263 25.28 -7.75 -7.17
C GLU A 263 26.57 -8.60 -7.13
N GLU A 264 27.48 -8.34 -6.17
CA GLU A 264 28.71 -9.12 -5.99
C GLU A 264 28.46 -10.60 -5.65
N HIS A 265 27.35 -10.89 -4.98
CA HIS A 265 26.98 -12.24 -4.54
C HIS A 265 25.91 -12.91 -5.41
N GLY A 266 25.53 -12.29 -6.53
CA GLY A 266 24.52 -12.82 -7.45
C GLY A 266 23.09 -12.80 -6.90
N ALA A 267 22.83 -11.98 -5.89
CA ALA A 267 21.51 -11.72 -5.35
C ALA A 267 20.90 -10.44 -5.96
N GLN A 268 19.61 -10.23 -5.72
CA GLN A 268 18.88 -9.03 -6.10
C GLN A 268 18.44 -8.25 -4.87
N ILE A 269 18.22 -6.95 -5.03
CA ILE A 269 17.57 -6.11 -4.03
C ILE A 269 16.35 -5.41 -4.64
N THR A 270 15.27 -5.44 -3.89
CA THR A 270 14.00 -4.75 -4.18
C THR A 270 13.49 -4.10 -2.89
N GLY A 271 12.44 -3.30 -3.01
CA GLY A 271 11.85 -2.58 -1.87
C GLY A 271 11.67 -1.11 -2.20
N HIS A 272 11.48 -0.30 -1.17
CA HIS A 272 11.29 1.16 -1.30
C HIS A 272 11.84 1.86 -0.06
N ALA A 273 11.98 3.18 -0.13
CA ALA A 273 12.17 3.99 1.07
C ALA A 273 10.82 4.57 1.51
N ILE A 274 10.82 5.34 2.59
CA ILE A 274 9.59 5.87 3.19
C ILE A 274 9.22 7.28 2.65
N GLU A 275 7.93 7.63 2.69
CA GLU A 275 7.37 8.96 2.38
C GLU A 275 7.61 9.50 0.94
N GLU A 276 7.45 8.65 -0.08
CA GLU A 276 7.85 8.95 -1.46
C GLU A 276 6.89 9.89 -2.22
N LYS A 277 5.69 10.12 -1.68
CA LYS A 277 4.54 10.74 -2.37
C LYS A 277 4.60 12.26 -2.51
N PHE A 278 5.19 12.93 -1.53
CA PHE A 278 5.19 14.38 -1.42
C PHE A 278 6.62 14.88 -1.27
N LEU A 279 6.92 16.07 -1.80
CA LEU A 279 8.25 16.67 -1.66
C LEU A 279 8.59 16.86 -0.17
N VAL A 280 7.63 17.34 0.63
CA VAL A 280 7.79 17.49 2.08
C VAL A 280 8.03 16.16 2.78
N GLY A 281 7.27 15.12 2.42
CA GLY A 281 7.43 13.78 3.01
C GLY A 281 8.83 13.22 2.75
N GLN A 282 9.34 13.38 1.52
CA GLN A 282 10.71 12.97 1.18
C GLN A 282 11.76 13.70 2.01
N MET A 283 11.54 14.99 2.34
CA MET A 283 12.44 15.75 3.23
C MET A 283 12.49 15.22 4.65
N TRP A 284 11.48 14.49 5.10
CA TRP A 284 11.52 13.87 6.43
C TRP A 284 12.53 12.72 6.48
N CYS A 285 12.81 12.03 5.37
CA CYS A 285 13.41 10.68 5.47
C CYS A 285 14.61 10.43 4.56
N CYS A 286 14.65 11.03 3.37
CA CYS A 286 15.72 10.76 2.40
C CYS A 286 16.20 11.98 1.62
N GLY A 287 15.46 13.10 1.62
CA GLY A 287 15.81 14.31 0.87
C GLY A 287 15.63 14.17 -0.65
N GLY A 288 14.89 13.18 -1.14
CA GLY A 288 14.68 12.98 -2.58
C GLY A 288 14.79 11.50 -2.94
N ILE A 289 13.71 10.91 -3.42
CA ILE A 289 13.66 9.44 -3.55
C ILE A 289 14.34 8.91 -4.81
N MET A 290 14.34 9.65 -5.91
CA MET A 290 14.75 9.13 -7.22
C MET A 290 16.16 8.51 -7.27
N PRO A 291 17.20 9.05 -6.60
CA PRO A 291 18.53 8.44 -6.57
C PRO A 291 18.58 7.10 -5.82
N PHE A 292 17.64 6.83 -4.91
CA PHE A 292 17.55 5.53 -4.22
C PHE A 292 17.23 4.40 -5.21
N TYR A 293 16.32 4.64 -6.16
CA TYR A 293 15.92 3.66 -7.18
C TYR A 293 17.07 3.25 -8.14
N GLU A 294 18.15 4.05 -8.22
CA GLU A 294 19.36 3.70 -9.00
C GLU A 294 19.94 2.36 -8.49
N TYR A 295 19.94 2.20 -7.17
CA TYR A 295 20.53 1.09 -6.43
C TYR A 295 19.51 0.01 -6.09
N MET A 296 18.62 -0.28 -7.03
CA MET A 296 17.64 -1.38 -6.93
C MET A 296 17.70 -2.28 -8.16
N SER A 297 17.74 -3.59 -7.96
CA SER A 297 17.62 -4.58 -9.05
C SER A 297 16.19 -4.53 -9.62
N ILE A 298 15.20 -4.42 -8.73
CA ILE A 298 13.80 -4.16 -9.04
C ILE A 298 13.37 -2.94 -8.20
N PRO A 299 13.34 -1.72 -8.75
CA PRO A 299 12.87 -0.56 -8.01
C PRO A 299 11.42 -0.74 -7.57
N GLY A 300 11.12 -0.44 -6.31
CA GLY A 300 9.78 -0.45 -5.75
C GLY A 300 9.36 0.93 -5.25
N VAL A 301 8.07 1.10 -5.02
CA VAL A 301 7.46 2.22 -4.30
C VAL A 301 6.46 1.71 -3.29
N ASP A 302 6.13 2.56 -2.32
CA ASP A 302 5.00 2.37 -1.44
C ASP A 302 3.80 3.25 -1.86
N TYR A 303 2.70 2.59 -2.21
CA TYR A 303 1.46 3.26 -2.54
C TYR A 303 0.25 2.46 -2.00
N LEU A 304 -0.13 2.82 -0.78
CA LEU A 304 -1.18 2.19 0.02
C LEU A 304 -2.57 2.83 -0.16
N GLY A 305 -3.56 2.16 0.43
CA GLY A 305 -4.88 2.71 0.71
C GLY A 305 -5.84 2.77 -0.48
N LYS A 306 -7.04 3.30 -0.20
CA LYS A 306 -8.09 3.45 -1.21
C LYS A 306 -7.87 4.71 -2.03
N GLY A 307 -7.75 4.57 -3.35
CA GLY A 307 -7.96 5.65 -4.31
C GLY A 307 -6.82 5.88 -5.30
N ALA A 308 -7.15 6.63 -6.35
CA ALA A 308 -6.18 7.18 -7.29
C ALA A 308 -5.82 8.59 -6.81
N GLY A 309 -4.64 8.75 -6.24
CA GLY A 309 -4.14 10.03 -5.70
C GLY A 309 -3.44 10.84 -6.79
N ASN A 310 -2.28 11.41 -6.48
CA ASN A 310 -1.46 12.09 -7.49
C ASN A 310 -0.61 11.08 -8.28
N ASP A 311 -0.03 11.52 -9.41
CA ASP A 311 0.78 10.66 -10.27
C ASP A 311 2.26 10.55 -9.82
N ILE A 312 2.65 11.22 -8.72
CA ILE A 312 4.05 11.54 -8.41
C ILE A 312 4.88 10.29 -8.08
N SER A 313 4.50 9.48 -7.07
CA SER A 313 5.33 8.34 -6.61
C SER A 313 5.67 7.38 -7.75
N HIS A 314 4.65 6.89 -8.45
CA HIS A 314 4.83 5.91 -9.51
C HIS A 314 5.48 6.51 -10.76
N LYS A 315 5.34 7.82 -11.04
CA LYS A 315 6.09 8.48 -12.10
C LYS A 315 7.56 8.70 -11.75
N GLN A 316 7.91 8.94 -10.49
CA GLN A 316 9.31 9.02 -10.06
C GLN A 316 10.04 7.69 -10.33
N VAL A 317 9.51 6.58 -9.80
CA VAL A 317 10.14 5.26 -10.01
C VAL A 317 10.12 4.83 -11.48
N GLY A 318 9.02 5.08 -12.20
CA GLY A 318 8.91 4.77 -13.63
C GLY A 318 9.93 5.54 -14.48
N SER A 319 10.15 6.83 -14.15
CA SER A 319 11.15 7.67 -14.82
C SER A 319 12.56 7.11 -14.63
N VAL A 320 12.95 6.77 -13.39
CA VAL A 320 14.29 6.21 -13.11
C VAL A 320 14.44 4.83 -13.73
N ALA A 321 13.42 3.98 -13.63
CA ALA A 321 13.42 2.66 -14.24
C ALA A 321 13.62 2.73 -15.76
N ALA A 322 12.93 3.63 -16.46
CA ALA A 322 13.11 3.85 -17.89
C ALA A 322 14.53 4.37 -18.20
N GLN A 323 15.00 5.38 -17.47
CA GLN A 323 16.33 5.98 -17.66
C GLN A 323 17.47 4.97 -17.45
N MET A 324 17.36 4.11 -16.44
CA MET A 324 18.36 3.06 -16.14
C MET A 324 18.13 1.79 -16.99
N GLY A 325 16.96 1.65 -17.60
CA GLY A 325 16.56 0.49 -18.38
C GLY A 325 16.22 -0.73 -17.54
N ARG A 326 15.64 -0.53 -16.35
CA ARG A 326 15.06 -1.57 -15.51
C ARG A 326 13.75 -2.05 -16.16
N LYS A 327 13.55 -3.36 -16.20
CA LYS A 327 12.37 -3.97 -16.86
C LYS A 327 11.22 -4.27 -15.92
N LYS A 328 11.52 -4.45 -14.64
CA LYS A 328 10.56 -4.73 -13.58
C LYS A 328 10.56 -3.55 -12.62
N VAL A 329 9.37 -3.11 -12.24
CA VAL A 329 9.12 -2.10 -11.23
C VAL A 329 7.97 -2.60 -10.38
N MET A 330 8.18 -2.60 -9.07
CA MET A 330 7.22 -3.11 -8.10
C MET A 330 6.49 -1.95 -7.41
N SER A 331 5.37 -2.25 -6.76
CA SER A 331 4.86 -1.42 -5.69
C SER A 331 4.30 -2.29 -4.59
N GLU A 332 4.59 -1.94 -3.33
CA GLU A 332 3.72 -2.31 -2.23
C GLU A 332 2.38 -1.62 -2.42
N MET A 333 1.30 -2.38 -2.32
CA MET A 333 -0.05 -1.86 -2.50
C MET A 333 -1.08 -2.65 -1.70
N PHE A 334 -2.21 -1.98 -1.51
CA PHE A 334 -3.43 -2.49 -0.88
C PHE A 334 -3.43 -2.65 0.63
N ALA A 335 -2.34 -2.30 1.32
CA ALA A 335 -2.42 -2.05 2.75
C ALA A 335 -3.43 -0.91 2.99
N CYS A 336 -3.99 -0.87 4.17
CA CYS A 336 -4.88 0.19 4.61
C CYS A 336 -6.16 0.38 3.79
N CYS A 337 -6.48 -0.58 2.91
CA CYS A 337 -7.69 -0.58 2.11
C CYS A 337 -8.94 -0.99 2.92
N GLY A 338 -8.81 -1.46 4.16
CA GLY A 338 -9.94 -1.96 4.94
C GLY A 338 -10.60 -3.20 4.35
N TRP A 339 -11.37 -3.91 5.19
CA TRP A 339 -12.04 -5.15 4.79
C TRP A 339 -13.09 -4.96 3.69
N ASP A 340 -13.62 -3.75 3.52
CA ASP A 340 -14.71 -3.44 2.59
C ASP A 340 -14.26 -3.26 1.13
N ILE A 341 -12.97 -3.41 0.82
CA ILE A 341 -12.44 -3.26 -0.54
C ILE A 341 -12.98 -4.34 -1.51
N THR A 342 -13.19 -3.97 -2.78
CA THR A 342 -13.63 -4.89 -3.84
C THR A 342 -12.54 -5.06 -4.91
N PRO A 343 -12.52 -6.18 -5.67
CA PRO A 343 -11.55 -6.36 -6.77
C PRO A 343 -11.55 -5.22 -7.80
N LEU A 344 -12.71 -4.64 -8.11
CA LEU A 344 -12.81 -3.46 -8.98
C LEU A 344 -12.07 -2.23 -8.39
N ARG A 345 -12.16 -2.02 -7.07
CA ARG A 345 -11.45 -0.93 -6.39
C ARG A 345 -9.94 -1.21 -6.30
N LEU A 346 -9.53 -2.46 -6.06
CA LEU A 346 -8.13 -2.88 -6.13
C LEU A 346 -7.55 -2.65 -7.54
N LYS A 347 -8.32 -2.95 -8.58
CA LYS A 347 -7.93 -2.65 -9.96
C LYS A 347 -7.65 -1.17 -10.17
N GLN A 348 -8.48 -0.27 -9.63
CA GLN A 348 -8.24 1.17 -9.72
C GLN A 348 -6.88 1.57 -9.13
N VAL A 349 -6.56 1.04 -7.93
CA VAL A 349 -5.31 1.38 -7.23
C VAL A 349 -4.10 0.87 -8.01
N ALA A 350 -4.10 -0.41 -8.41
CA ALA A 350 -2.99 -1.00 -9.15
C ALA A 350 -2.79 -0.36 -10.53
N GLU A 351 -3.86 -0.15 -11.29
CA GLU A 351 -3.75 0.40 -12.64
C GLU A 351 -3.30 1.86 -12.68
N HIS A 352 -3.67 2.66 -11.67
CA HIS A 352 -3.13 4.01 -11.54
C HIS A 352 -1.61 4.00 -11.43
N GLN A 353 -1.06 3.06 -10.67
CA GLN A 353 0.38 2.90 -10.52
C GLN A 353 1.03 2.28 -11.76
N TYR A 354 0.36 1.33 -12.43
CA TYR A 354 0.87 0.70 -13.65
C TYR A 354 1.02 1.70 -14.80
N TYR A 355 0.13 2.68 -14.86
CA TYR A 355 0.26 3.84 -15.75
C TYR A 355 1.55 4.65 -15.50
N GLY A 356 2.02 4.67 -14.25
CA GLY A 356 3.25 5.33 -13.84
C GLY A 356 4.53 4.69 -14.30
N GLY A 357 4.50 3.39 -14.58
CA GLY A 357 5.69 2.58 -14.86
C GLY A 357 5.80 1.32 -13.98
N VAL A 358 4.95 1.16 -12.96
CA VAL A 358 4.84 -0.09 -12.18
C VAL A 358 4.35 -1.22 -13.10
N ASN A 359 4.86 -2.44 -12.91
CA ASN A 359 4.41 -3.60 -13.68
C ASN A 359 4.43 -4.91 -12.90
N MET A 360 4.56 -4.84 -11.57
CA MET A 360 4.51 -5.98 -10.67
C MET A 360 3.94 -5.54 -9.31
N MET A 361 3.11 -6.38 -8.69
CA MET A 361 2.49 -6.05 -7.40
C MET A 361 3.21 -6.76 -6.24
N CYS A 362 3.48 -6.02 -5.16
CA CYS A 362 3.60 -6.57 -3.81
C CYS A 362 2.27 -6.33 -3.10
N GLN A 363 1.51 -7.41 -2.90
CA GLN A 363 0.20 -7.33 -2.24
C GLN A 363 0.38 -7.37 -0.73
N HIS A 364 -0.10 -6.32 -0.06
CA HIS A 364 -0.20 -6.25 1.38
C HIS A 364 -1.65 -6.58 1.80
N LEU A 365 -2.00 -7.76 2.35
CA LEU A 365 -1.12 -8.75 3.00
C LEU A 365 -1.60 -10.20 2.82
N TYR A 366 -0.67 -11.15 2.91
CA TYR A 366 -0.95 -12.58 3.05
C TYR A 366 -0.52 -13.06 4.45
N PRO A 367 -1.39 -13.12 5.47
CA PRO A 367 -0.99 -13.55 6.80
C PRO A 367 -0.87 -15.07 6.95
N LEU A 368 0.09 -15.53 7.77
CA LEU A 368 0.15 -16.92 8.24
C LEU A 368 -1.04 -17.22 9.14
N SER A 369 -1.26 -16.39 10.17
CA SER A 369 -2.44 -16.42 11.04
C SER A 369 -3.00 -15.02 11.27
N ILE A 370 -4.28 -14.94 11.62
CA ILE A 370 -5.00 -13.73 12.04
C ILE A 370 -5.42 -13.77 13.52
N ARG A 371 -4.93 -14.72 14.33
CA ARG A 371 -5.25 -14.73 15.78
C ARG A 371 -4.74 -13.47 16.50
N GLY A 372 -5.49 -13.03 17.51
CA GLY A 372 -5.15 -11.84 18.29
C GLY A 372 -4.97 -10.58 17.46
N GLN A 373 -3.94 -9.78 17.75
CA GLN A 373 -3.60 -8.52 17.08
C GLN A 373 -3.46 -8.65 15.56
N ARG A 374 -3.11 -9.83 15.06
CA ARG A 374 -2.81 -10.09 13.63
C ARG A 374 -4.00 -9.79 12.71
N LYS A 375 -5.25 -9.92 13.19
CA LYS A 375 -6.46 -9.58 12.40
C LYS A 375 -6.61 -8.08 12.09
N ARG A 376 -5.83 -7.22 12.77
CA ARG A 376 -5.92 -5.75 12.71
C ARG A 376 -4.79 -5.13 11.87
N ASP A 377 -3.93 -5.97 11.30
CA ASP A 377 -2.68 -5.60 10.66
C ASP A 377 -2.88 -5.03 9.24
N TYR A 378 -3.29 -3.76 9.16
CA TYR A 378 -3.58 -3.03 7.92
C TYR A 378 -4.43 -3.84 6.90
N PRO A 379 -5.65 -4.30 7.28
CA PRO A 379 -6.52 -5.09 6.40
C PRO A 379 -6.85 -4.34 5.08
N CYS A 380 -7.30 -5.02 4.00
CA CYS A 380 -7.75 -6.41 3.87
C CYS A 380 -6.63 -7.43 3.63
N PHE A 381 -6.94 -8.72 3.81
CA PHE A 381 -6.04 -9.85 3.55
C PHE A 381 -6.39 -10.59 2.26
N TYR A 382 -5.38 -11.18 1.62
CA TYR A 382 -5.49 -11.89 0.33
C TYR A 382 -5.20 -13.40 0.46
N SER A 383 -5.27 -13.93 1.69
CA SER A 383 -5.19 -15.35 1.99
C SER A 383 -6.57 -15.98 2.21
N GLU A 384 -6.62 -17.21 2.73
CA GLU A 384 -7.85 -18.02 2.90
C GLU A 384 -8.89 -17.37 3.83
N HIS A 385 -8.46 -16.39 4.63
CA HIS A 385 -9.33 -15.58 5.50
C HIS A 385 -10.32 -14.70 4.73
N ASN A 386 -10.08 -14.49 3.43
CA ASN A 386 -10.93 -13.69 2.57
C ASN A 386 -11.94 -14.57 1.81
N PRO A 387 -13.27 -14.39 1.98
CA PRO A 387 -14.30 -15.22 1.35
C PRO A 387 -14.22 -15.31 -0.17
N TRP A 388 -13.68 -14.28 -0.83
CA TRP A 388 -13.51 -14.24 -2.27
C TRP A 388 -12.08 -14.55 -2.74
N GLN A 389 -11.25 -15.22 -1.93
CA GLN A 389 -9.86 -15.56 -2.28
C GLN A 389 -9.73 -16.24 -3.66
N SER A 390 -10.69 -17.10 -4.04
CA SER A 390 -10.69 -17.79 -5.35
C SER A 390 -10.73 -16.83 -6.55
N ALA A 391 -11.27 -15.62 -6.37
CA ALA A 391 -11.26 -14.57 -7.39
C ALA A 391 -9.84 -14.03 -7.68
N LEU A 392 -8.91 -14.18 -6.73
CA LEU A 392 -7.55 -13.65 -6.87
C LEU A 392 -6.76 -14.35 -7.98
N GLU A 393 -7.11 -15.58 -8.36
CA GLU A 393 -6.46 -16.27 -9.49
C GLU A 393 -6.64 -15.48 -10.80
N GLU A 394 -7.87 -15.08 -11.12
CA GLU A 394 -8.17 -14.30 -12.33
C GLU A 394 -7.66 -12.86 -12.21
N PHE A 395 -7.77 -12.26 -11.01
CA PHE A 395 -7.20 -10.95 -10.72
C PHE A 395 -5.69 -10.92 -10.98
N ASN A 396 -4.93 -11.86 -10.41
CA ASN A 396 -3.49 -11.96 -10.62
C ASN A 396 -3.19 -12.27 -12.09
N THR A 397 -3.92 -13.18 -12.73
CA THR A 397 -3.73 -13.49 -14.16
C THR A 397 -3.85 -12.24 -15.04
N TYR A 398 -4.84 -11.39 -14.78
CA TYR A 398 -5.01 -10.10 -15.47
C TYR A 398 -3.77 -9.22 -15.30
N PHE A 399 -3.30 -9.02 -14.06
CA PHE A 399 -2.15 -8.14 -13.79
C PHE A 399 -0.81 -8.72 -14.26
N ASN A 400 -0.63 -10.04 -14.23
CA ASN A 400 0.52 -10.72 -14.81
C ASN A 400 0.63 -10.41 -16.32
N ARG A 401 -0.51 -10.48 -17.03
CA ARG A 401 -0.60 -10.18 -18.47
C ARG A 401 -0.38 -8.70 -18.74
N LEU A 402 -1.01 -7.83 -17.94
CA LEU A 402 -0.85 -6.38 -18.05
C LEU A 402 0.61 -5.98 -17.83
N GLY A 403 1.23 -6.43 -16.73
CA GLY A 403 2.61 -6.10 -16.36
C GLY A 403 3.62 -6.57 -17.40
N TYR A 404 3.46 -7.80 -17.91
CA TYR A 404 4.27 -8.27 -19.03
C TYR A 404 4.09 -7.39 -20.27
N THR A 405 2.84 -7.07 -20.62
CA THR A 405 2.51 -6.27 -21.82
C THR A 405 3.08 -4.86 -21.72
N THR A 406 2.93 -4.18 -20.58
CA THR A 406 3.45 -2.83 -20.32
C THR A 406 4.95 -2.79 -20.09
N SER A 407 5.63 -3.94 -19.95
CA SER A 407 7.11 -4.00 -19.91
C SER A 407 7.77 -4.02 -21.31
N ARG A 408 7.00 -4.28 -22.38
CA ARG A 408 7.55 -4.53 -23.71
C ARG A 408 7.95 -3.25 -24.43
N GLY A 409 9.02 -3.33 -25.24
CA GLY A 409 9.53 -2.17 -25.95
C GLY A 409 10.02 -1.05 -25.02
N VAL A 410 10.05 0.17 -25.55
CA VAL A 410 10.50 1.37 -24.84
C VAL A 410 9.32 2.30 -24.60
N GLU A 411 9.21 2.84 -23.40
CA GLU A 411 8.21 3.87 -23.08
C GLU A 411 8.48 5.13 -23.90
N LYS A 412 7.41 5.72 -24.45
CA LYS A 412 7.48 6.96 -25.22
C LYS A 412 7.25 8.12 -24.26
N ALA A 413 8.29 8.87 -23.93
CA ALA A 413 8.23 10.09 -23.14
C ALA A 413 9.21 11.11 -23.71
N ASP A 414 8.69 12.15 -24.34
CA ASP A 414 9.50 13.16 -25.06
C ASP A 414 9.82 14.38 -24.20
N ILE A 415 9.09 14.54 -23.10
CA ILE A 415 9.20 15.68 -22.19
C ILE A 415 9.99 15.29 -20.95
N LEU A 416 11.02 16.06 -20.64
CA LEU A 416 11.71 16.02 -19.34
C LEU A 416 11.14 17.11 -18.42
N VAL A 417 10.62 16.71 -17.26
CA VAL A 417 10.19 17.63 -16.20
C VAL A 417 11.27 17.67 -15.12
N ILE A 418 11.89 18.82 -14.89
CA ILE A 418 12.92 18.93 -13.83
C ILE A 418 12.27 18.80 -12.46
N HIS A 419 12.72 17.83 -11.66
CA HIS A 419 12.14 17.55 -10.35
C HIS A 419 12.53 18.65 -9.33
N PRO A 420 11.60 19.31 -8.65
CA PRO A 420 11.90 20.54 -7.90
C PRO A 420 12.40 20.31 -6.46
N ILE A 421 12.81 19.10 -6.08
CA ILE A 421 13.18 18.76 -4.69
C ILE A 421 14.30 19.65 -4.12
N ARG A 422 15.24 20.13 -4.94
CA ARG A 422 16.27 21.10 -4.49
C ARG A 422 15.70 22.42 -3.99
N THR A 423 14.53 22.82 -4.51
CA THR A 423 13.83 23.99 -3.99
C THR A 423 13.23 23.72 -2.61
N ALA A 424 12.74 22.51 -2.35
CA ALA A 424 12.24 22.15 -1.02
C ALA A 424 13.33 22.30 0.05
N TYR A 425 14.60 22.02 -0.28
CA TYR A 425 15.72 22.15 0.66
C TYR A 425 15.85 23.57 1.21
N LEU A 426 15.59 24.59 0.39
CA LEU A 426 15.85 25.98 0.75
C LEU A 426 14.91 26.51 1.82
N ASP A 427 13.69 25.96 1.90
CA ASP A 427 12.58 26.50 2.70
C ASP A 427 12.03 25.45 3.69
N TYR A 428 12.72 24.32 3.86
CA TYR A 428 12.32 23.22 4.75
C TYR A 428 12.77 23.46 6.19
N PHE A 429 11.82 23.29 7.10
CA PHE A 429 11.98 23.18 8.56
C PHE A 429 11.22 21.94 9.01
N ARG A 430 11.74 21.18 9.98
CA ARG A 430 11.13 19.89 10.35
C ARG A 430 9.71 20.06 10.90
N ASP A 431 9.51 21.00 11.81
CA ASP A 431 8.28 21.13 12.59
C ASP A 431 7.22 22.02 11.93
N GLU A 432 7.49 22.54 10.73
CA GLU A 432 6.62 23.46 10.01
C GLU A 432 6.58 23.18 8.51
N VAL A 433 5.38 23.16 7.93
CA VAL A 433 5.20 23.28 6.48
C VAL A 433 5.05 24.76 6.13
N THR A 434 6.13 25.39 5.70
CA THR A 434 6.12 26.81 5.34
C THR A 434 5.16 27.08 4.16
N PRO A 435 4.60 28.30 4.04
CA PRO A 435 3.76 28.65 2.89
C PRO A 435 4.45 28.45 1.54
N ALA A 436 5.76 28.71 1.46
CA ALA A 436 6.56 28.51 0.25
C ALA A 436 6.65 27.03 -0.13
N LEU A 437 6.85 26.14 0.85
CA LEU A 437 6.94 24.71 0.64
C LEU A 437 5.57 24.10 0.27
N ALA A 438 4.49 24.52 0.94
CA ALA A 438 3.12 24.13 0.58
C ALA A 438 2.76 24.59 -0.85
N GLU A 439 3.18 25.79 -1.25
CA GLU A 439 2.98 26.30 -2.60
C GLU A 439 3.79 25.51 -3.64
N LEU A 440 5.05 25.15 -3.33
CA LEU A 440 5.88 24.31 -4.18
C LEU A 440 5.23 22.95 -4.45
N GLU A 441 4.80 22.28 -3.39
CA GLU A 441 4.11 20.99 -3.42
C GLU A 441 2.86 21.05 -4.33
N ALA A 442 1.98 22.02 -4.08
CA ALA A 442 0.77 22.20 -4.86
C ALA A 442 1.07 22.49 -6.35
N ASN A 443 2.07 23.33 -6.64
CA ASN A 443 2.46 23.64 -8.02
C ASN A 443 3.04 22.42 -8.74
N PHE A 444 3.84 21.61 -8.07
CA PHE A 444 4.41 20.40 -8.67
C PHE A 444 3.32 19.36 -8.97
N ALA A 445 2.39 19.14 -8.03
CA ALA A 445 1.23 18.28 -8.25
C ALA A 445 0.35 18.80 -9.40
N ASN A 446 0.11 20.11 -9.48
CA ASN A 446 -0.68 20.71 -10.56
C ASN A 446 0.02 20.62 -11.92
N CYS A 447 1.34 20.81 -11.97
CA CYS A 447 2.14 20.61 -13.18
C CYS A 447 2.00 19.18 -13.70
N THR A 448 2.21 18.21 -12.80
CA THR A 448 2.06 16.77 -13.07
C THR A 448 0.67 16.44 -13.60
N ASN A 449 -0.39 16.90 -12.92
CA ASN A 449 -1.77 16.69 -13.33
C ASN A 449 -2.06 17.32 -14.70
N CYS A 450 -1.57 18.55 -14.95
CA CYS A 450 -1.74 19.23 -16.23
C CYS A 450 -1.15 18.41 -17.39
N LEU A 451 0.06 17.89 -17.24
CA LEU A 451 0.69 17.06 -18.27
C LEU A 451 -0.10 15.77 -18.51
N SER A 452 -0.44 15.04 -17.44
CA SER A 452 -1.18 13.77 -17.52
C SER A 452 -2.59 13.95 -18.12
N GLN A 453 -3.30 15.03 -17.77
CA GLN A 453 -4.65 15.34 -18.27
C GLN A 453 -4.68 15.81 -19.73
N ASN A 454 -3.55 16.28 -20.27
CA ASN A 454 -3.40 16.65 -21.69
C ASN A 454 -2.71 15.54 -22.51
N GLN A 455 -2.57 14.34 -21.94
CA GLN A 455 -1.91 13.18 -22.55
C GLN A 455 -0.47 13.46 -23.01
N LEU A 456 0.19 14.42 -22.35
CA LEU A 456 1.60 14.69 -22.56
C LEU A 456 2.41 13.63 -21.83
N LEU A 457 3.28 12.92 -22.55
CA LEU A 457 4.07 11.82 -22.01
C LEU A 457 5.43 12.36 -21.56
N TYR A 458 5.76 12.16 -20.28
CA TYR A 458 6.92 12.76 -19.64
C TYR A 458 7.61 11.81 -18.67
N HIS A 459 8.87 12.11 -18.40
CA HIS A 459 9.61 11.60 -17.25
C HIS A 459 10.11 12.76 -16.37
N TYR A 460 10.32 12.49 -15.10
CA TYR A 460 11.04 13.40 -14.21
C TYR A 460 12.57 13.30 -14.42
N GLY A 461 13.25 14.43 -14.31
CA GLY A 461 14.70 14.53 -14.22
C GLY A 461 15.12 14.93 -12.83
N ASP A 462 15.69 13.99 -12.08
CA ASP A 462 16.36 14.27 -10.80
C ASP A 462 17.78 14.81 -11.04
N GLU A 463 18.14 15.87 -10.33
CA GLU A 463 19.39 16.59 -10.58
C GLU A 463 20.65 15.78 -10.17
N THR A 464 20.54 14.88 -9.18
CA THR A 464 21.63 13.95 -8.82
C THR A 464 21.87 12.95 -9.95
N LEU A 465 20.80 12.35 -10.48
CA LEU A 465 20.90 11.39 -11.59
C LEU A 465 21.32 12.07 -12.89
N MET A 466 20.82 13.27 -13.16
CA MET A 466 21.23 14.08 -14.31
C MET A 466 22.71 14.44 -14.25
N ALA A 467 23.27 14.73 -13.07
CA ALA A 467 24.70 14.98 -12.94
C ALA A 467 25.56 13.75 -13.31
N LYS A 468 25.06 12.53 -13.03
CA LYS A 468 25.77 11.27 -13.33
C LYS A 468 25.59 10.79 -14.78
N TYR A 469 24.37 10.90 -15.30
CA TYR A 469 23.94 10.22 -16.53
C TYR A 469 23.44 11.17 -17.63
N GLY A 470 23.32 12.45 -17.31
CA GLY A 470 22.80 13.50 -18.18
C GLY A 470 23.85 14.01 -19.17
N ARG A 471 23.42 14.26 -20.41
CA ARG A 471 24.22 14.98 -21.43
C ARG A 471 23.31 15.59 -22.49
N VAL A 472 23.86 16.53 -23.27
CA VAL A 472 23.16 17.15 -24.40
C VAL A 472 23.72 16.61 -25.72
N GLU A 473 22.85 16.09 -26.58
CA GLU A 473 23.16 15.66 -27.95
C GLU A 473 22.28 16.44 -28.93
N GLY A 474 22.87 17.36 -29.69
CA GLY A 474 22.09 18.28 -30.53
C GLY A 474 21.10 19.10 -29.68
N ASN A 475 19.83 19.12 -30.06
CA ASN A 475 18.74 19.79 -29.34
C ASN A 475 17.95 18.83 -28.43
N THR A 476 18.60 17.81 -27.88
CA THR A 476 17.98 16.77 -27.05
C THR A 476 18.81 16.56 -25.77
N ILE A 477 18.13 16.37 -24.64
CA ILE A 477 18.76 15.94 -23.39
C ILE A 477 18.66 14.42 -23.30
N ILE A 478 19.77 13.75 -23.02
CA ILE A 478 19.83 12.31 -22.79
C ILE A 478 20.09 12.08 -21.31
N ILE A 479 19.29 11.22 -20.67
CA ILE A 479 19.54 10.72 -19.31
C ILE A 479 19.53 9.19 -19.38
N GLY A 480 20.71 8.59 -19.18
CA GLY A 480 20.85 7.14 -19.31
C GLY A 480 20.43 6.65 -20.70
N LYS A 481 19.35 5.87 -20.75
CA LYS A 481 18.77 5.27 -21.98
C LYS A 481 17.62 6.07 -22.59
N CYS A 482 17.19 7.17 -21.97
CA CYS A 482 16.07 7.98 -22.43
C CYS A 482 16.54 9.30 -23.05
N SER A 483 15.77 9.79 -24.02
CA SER A 483 16.03 11.02 -24.78
C SER A 483 14.82 11.94 -24.75
N TYR A 484 15.04 13.24 -24.53
CA TYR A 484 13.99 14.24 -24.38
C TYR A 484 14.25 15.44 -25.28
N ASP A 485 13.30 15.75 -26.17
CA ASP A 485 13.39 16.88 -27.11
C ASP A 485 12.67 18.14 -26.61
N LYS A 486 12.00 18.02 -25.46
CA LYS A 486 11.25 19.07 -24.77
C LYS A 486 11.58 19.05 -23.29
N VAL A 487 11.65 20.23 -22.69
CA VAL A 487 11.83 20.40 -21.24
C VAL A 487 10.66 21.22 -20.68
N VAL A 488 10.21 20.85 -19.49
CA VAL A 488 9.29 21.62 -18.66
C VAL A 488 9.96 21.92 -17.31
N LEU A 489 9.93 23.18 -16.91
CA LEU A 489 10.27 23.57 -15.53
C LEU A 489 8.98 23.79 -14.75
N PRO A 490 8.73 23.03 -13.67
CA PRO A 490 7.72 23.42 -12.69
C PRO A 490 8.16 24.68 -11.93
N LYS A 491 7.32 25.19 -11.03
CA LYS A 491 7.74 26.21 -10.08
C LYS A 491 8.96 25.71 -9.30
N MET A 492 10.07 26.43 -9.39
CA MET A 492 11.32 26.11 -8.71
C MET A 492 12.14 27.38 -8.48
N LYS A 493 12.91 27.39 -7.39
CA LYS A 493 13.72 28.54 -6.95
C LYS A 493 15.20 28.37 -7.31
N THR A 494 15.70 27.14 -7.20
CA THR A 494 17.09 26.75 -7.48
C THR A 494 17.17 25.53 -8.38
N MET A 495 18.30 25.38 -9.06
CA MET A 495 18.76 24.16 -9.71
C MET A 495 20.24 23.91 -9.40
N ASP A 496 20.70 22.68 -9.53
CA ASP A 496 22.12 22.34 -9.43
C ASP A 496 22.89 22.92 -10.64
N LYS A 497 24.15 23.30 -10.43
CA LYS A 497 25.00 23.87 -11.48
C LYS A 497 25.10 22.99 -12.73
N ASN A 498 25.17 21.67 -12.58
CA ASN A 498 25.23 20.74 -13.71
C ASN A 498 23.96 20.81 -14.57
N THR A 499 22.78 20.89 -13.94
CA THR A 499 21.49 21.07 -14.62
C THR A 499 21.46 22.39 -15.37
N ALA A 500 21.90 23.48 -14.73
CA ALA A 500 21.97 24.80 -15.37
C ALA A 500 22.86 24.78 -16.62
N ASP A 501 24.04 24.17 -16.54
CA ASP A 501 24.98 24.09 -17.66
C ASP A 501 24.43 23.23 -18.81
N MET A 502 23.75 22.12 -18.51
CA MET A 502 23.05 21.31 -19.51
C MET A 502 21.90 22.10 -20.19
N LEU A 503 21.07 22.80 -19.43
CA LEU A 503 19.97 23.59 -19.99
C LEU A 503 20.48 24.73 -20.87
N LYS A 504 21.57 25.41 -20.48
CA LYS A 504 22.24 26.41 -21.34
C LYS A 504 22.64 25.82 -22.68
N GLN A 505 23.31 24.67 -22.68
CA GLN A 505 23.76 24.01 -23.90
C GLN A 505 22.57 23.56 -24.76
N TYR A 506 21.55 22.97 -24.15
CA TYR A 506 20.33 22.53 -24.81
C TYR A 506 19.59 23.68 -25.51
N LEU A 507 19.41 24.81 -24.82
CA LEU A 507 18.78 26.01 -25.40
C LEU A 507 19.62 26.62 -26.52
N ALA A 508 20.94 26.68 -26.34
CA ALA A 508 21.85 27.18 -27.38
C ALA A 508 21.79 26.35 -28.67
N ASN A 509 21.48 25.05 -28.55
CA ASN A 509 21.29 24.14 -29.68
C ASN A 509 19.87 24.17 -30.28
N GLY A 510 18.98 25.03 -29.78
CA GLY A 510 17.60 25.15 -30.28
C GLY A 510 16.60 24.20 -29.61
N GLY A 511 16.92 23.67 -28.43
CA GLY A 511 15.98 22.91 -27.60
C GLY A 511 14.74 23.72 -27.20
N LYS A 512 13.63 23.03 -26.95
CA LYS A 512 12.36 23.64 -26.52
C LYS A 512 12.20 23.61 -25.00
N LEU A 513 11.89 24.75 -24.40
CA LEU A 513 11.69 24.91 -22.97
C LEU A 513 10.35 25.62 -22.72
N ALA A 514 9.50 24.96 -21.93
CA ALA A 514 8.30 25.53 -21.37
C ALA A 514 8.43 25.65 -19.84
N VAL A 515 7.69 26.59 -19.26
CA VAL A 515 7.60 26.76 -17.80
C VAL A 515 6.14 26.58 -17.41
N TYR A 516 5.91 25.82 -16.35
CA TYR A 516 4.62 25.72 -15.71
C TYR A 516 4.52 26.77 -14.60
N GLY A 517 3.63 27.75 -14.78
CA GLY A 517 3.54 28.94 -13.95
C GLY A 517 4.27 30.15 -14.56
N ASP A 518 4.53 31.15 -13.74
CA ASP A 518 5.05 32.47 -14.15
C ASP A 518 6.41 32.83 -13.51
N THR A 519 7.03 31.89 -12.80
CA THR A 519 8.28 32.11 -12.07
C THR A 519 9.42 31.26 -12.63
N LEU A 520 10.55 31.92 -12.89
CA LEU A 520 11.80 31.26 -13.25
C LEU A 520 12.70 31.12 -12.01
N PRO A 521 13.55 30.09 -11.94
CA PRO A 521 14.54 29.98 -10.89
C PRO A 521 15.48 31.18 -10.89
N THR A 522 15.89 31.58 -9.70
CA THR A 522 16.79 32.73 -9.45
C THR A 522 18.08 32.34 -8.74
N TYR A 523 18.24 31.04 -8.46
CA TYR A 523 19.37 30.47 -7.73
C TYR A 523 20.01 29.32 -8.51
N ILE A 524 21.32 29.13 -8.29
CA ILE A 524 22.08 27.94 -8.65
C ILE A 524 22.77 27.43 -7.39
N ASP A 525 22.66 26.13 -7.10
CA ASP A 525 23.20 25.49 -5.89
C ASP A 525 22.79 26.24 -4.59
N GLY A 526 21.54 26.68 -4.48
CA GLY A 526 21.04 27.41 -3.30
C GLY A 526 21.59 28.83 -3.14
N ARG A 527 22.28 29.37 -4.15
CA ARG A 527 22.86 30.73 -4.14
C ARG A 527 22.29 31.58 -5.27
N LYS A 528 22.01 32.86 -5.02
CA LYS A 528 21.52 33.79 -6.06
C LYS A 528 22.47 33.82 -7.25
N ALA A 529 21.94 33.70 -8.46
CA ALA A 529 22.73 33.64 -9.69
C ALA A 529 22.07 34.44 -10.82
N ASP A 530 22.87 34.83 -11.82
CA ASP A 530 22.34 35.41 -13.05
C ASP A 530 21.69 34.31 -13.93
N MET A 531 20.38 34.39 -14.05
CA MET A 531 19.54 33.47 -14.81
C MET A 531 19.02 34.07 -16.12
N SER A 532 19.59 35.20 -16.57
CA SER A 532 19.17 35.90 -17.80
C SER A 532 19.24 35.06 -19.09
N TRP A 533 20.04 33.99 -19.08
CA TRP A 533 20.15 33.02 -20.18
C TRP A 533 18.95 32.06 -20.27
N LEU A 534 18.19 31.89 -19.19
CA LEU A 534 17.07 30.95 -19.11
C LEU A 534 15.79 31.61 -19.64
N VAL A 535 15.62 31.59 -20.95
CA VAL A 535 14.46 32.19 -21.62
C VAL A 535 13.58 31.08 -22.20
N PRO A 536 12.34 30.89 -21.69
CA PRO A 536 11.39 29.95 -22.29
C PRO A 536 11.08 30.33 -23.74
N ASN A 537 11.10 29.35 -24.63
CA ASN A 537 10.87 29.52 -26.07
C ASN A 537 9.71 28.67 -26.61
N ALA A 538 8.99 27.99 -25.72
CA ALA A 538 7.79 27.19 -26.02
C ALA A 538 6.80 27.28 -24.85
N THR A 539 5.57 26.84 -25.11
CA THR A 539 4.50 26.71 -24.12
C THR A 539 4.03 25.25 -24.02
N ILE A 540 3.34 24.91 -22.93
CA ILE A 540 2.70 23.59 -22.80
C ILE A 540 1.65 23.40 -23.92
N GLY A 541 0.97 24.47 -24.35
CA GLY A 541 0.04 24.44 -25.47
C GLY A 541 0.70 23.99 -26.78
N ASP A 542 1.90 24.51 -27.08
CA ASP A 542 2.67 24.07 -28.26
C ASP A 542 2.96 22.57 -28.20
N TYR A 543 3.24 22.04 -27.00
CA TYR A 543 3.47 20.61 -26.82
C TYR A 543 2.19 19.78 -27.04
N CYS A 544 1.02 20.28 -26.61
CA CYS A 544 -0.28 19.63 -26.85
C CYS A 544 -0.63 19.57 -28.34
N ASP A 545 -0.30 20.60 -29.12
CA ASP A 545 -0.57 20.63 -30.55
C ASP A 545 0.26 19.59 -31.32
N GLU A 546 1.49 19.40 -30.88
CA GLU A 546 2.42 18.41 -31.43
C GLU A 546 2.12 16.97 -31.00
N ASN A 547 1.25 16.75 -30.01
CA ASN A 547 1.00 15.42 -29.44
C ASN A 547 0.53 14.41 -30.51
N GLU A 548 0.98 13.15 -30.36
CA GLU A 548 0.70 12.06 -31.30
C GLU A 548 -0.73 11.53 -31.14
N ILE A 549 -1.23 11.53 -29.90
CA ILE A 549 -2.56 11.07 -29.51
C ILE A 549 -3.31 12.21 -28.84
N LYS A 550 -4.58 12.40 -29.21
CA LYS A 550 -5.50 13.34 -28.57
C LYS A 550 -6.75 12.60 -28.10
N VAL A 551 -7.18 12.87 -26.87
CA VAL A 551 -8.32 12.19 -26.23
C VAL A 551 -9.33 13.20 -25.73
N ARG A 552 -10.49 13.28 -26.37
CA ARG A 552 -11.53 14.27 -26.04
C ARG A 552 -12.82 13.63 -25.57
N TYR A 553 -13.42 14.21 -24.54
CA TYR A 553 -14.76 13.89 -24.06
C TYR A 553 -15.61 15.15 -24.05
N ASN A 554 -16.78 15.12 -24.69
CA ASN A 554 -17.67 16.28 -24.85
C ASN A 554 -16.98 17.55 -25.40
N GLY A 555 -15.97 17.37 -26.26
CA GLY A 555 -15.20 18.47 -26.87
C GLY A 555 -14.06 19.03 -26.00
N ALA A 556 -13.91 18.58 -24.75
CA ALA A 556 -12.82 18.96 -23.85
C ALA A 556 -11.84 17.80 -23.60
N GLU A 557 -10.71 18.07 -22.94
CA GLU A 557 -9.77 17.02 -22.55
C GLU A 557 -10.41 16.08 -21.53
N ALA A 558 -10.23 14.77 -21.71
CA ALA A 558 -10.81 13.76 -20.83
C ALA A 558 -9.97 13.64 -19.54
N LEU A 559 -10.25 14.48 -18.54
CA LEU A 559 -9.42 14.68 -17.35
C LEU A 559 -9.16 13.41 -16.49
N MET A 560 -10.04 12.41 -16.57
CA MET A 560 -9.90 11.13 -15.85
C MET A 560 -9.33 10.00 -16.71
N ILE A 561 -9.12 10.25 -18.00
CA ILE A 561 -8.48 9.29 -18.90
C ILE A 561 -6.97 9.53 -18.88
N ARG A 562 -6.21 8.49 -18.58
CA ARG A 562 -4.74 8.49 -18.65
C ARG A 562 -4.28 7.66 -19.85
N VAL A 563 -3.15 8.05 -20.43
CA VAL A 563 -2.55 7.37 -21.59
C VAL A 563 -1.06 7.18 -21.34
N GLN A 564 -0.60 5.94 -21.41
CA GLN A 564 0.80 5.59 -21.58
C GLN A 564 1.01 5.06 -23.00
N ALA A 565 2.14 5.39 -23.63
CA ALA A 565 2.49 4.87 -24.95
C ALA A 565 3.85 4.18 -24.94
N ARG A 566 3.99 3.13 -25.75
CA ARG A 566 5.22 2.36 -25.90
C ARG A 566 5.50 2.07 -27.37
N ARG A 567 6.78 2.01 -27.72
CA ARG A 567 7.27 1.55 -29.02
C ARG A 567 7.84 0.15 -28.87
N LEU A 568 7.18 -0.83 -29.46
CA LEU A 568 7.58 -2.24 -29.44
C LEU A 568 8.85 -2.47 -30.29
N GLU A 569 9.52 -3.60 -30.07
CA GLU A 569 10.79 -3.93 -30.75
C GLU A 569 10.65 -4.07 -32.28
N ASN A 570 9.44 -4.37 -32.76
CA ASN A 570 9.10 -4.42 -34.18
C ASN A 570 8.69 -3.05 -34.76
N GLY A 571 8.79 -1.98 -33.98
CA GLY A 571 8.39 -0.64 -34.38
C GLY A 571 6.89 -0.39 -34.35
N LYS A 572 6.07 -1.27 -33.76
CA LYS A 572 4.64 -0.99 -33.59
C LYS A 572 4.38 -0.17 -32.33
N ARG A 573 3.25 0.54 -32.30
CA ARG A 573 2.79 1.28 -31.14
C ARG A 573 1.87 0.46 -30.26
N LEU A 574 1.99 0.65 -28.96
CA LEU A 574 1.12 0.13 -27.93
C LEU A 574 0.69 1.28 -27.03
N TYR A 575 -0.60 1.39 -26.74
CA TYR A 575 -1.14 2.36 -25.78
C TYR A 575 -1.86 1.63 -24.66
N TYR A 576 -1.59 2.05 -23.43
CA TYR A 576 -2.35 1.66 -22.25
C TYR A 576 -3.19 2.84 -21.81
N ILE A 577 -4.51 2.67 -21.80
CA ILE A 577 -5.48 3.75 -21.61
C ILE A 577 -6.44 3.33 -20.52
N LEU A 578 -6.66 4.18 -19.52
CA LEU A 578 -7.47 3.85 -18.36
C LEU A 578 -8.35 5.01 -17.93
N ASN A 579 -9.60 4.68 -17.56
CA ASN A 579 -10.50 5.55 -16.84
C ASN A 579 -10.22 5.43 -15.34
N LEU A 580 -9.66 6.48 -14.72
CA LEU A 580 -9.43 6.48 -13.27
C LEU A 580 -10.70 6.75 -12.45
N SER A 581 -11.83 7.08 -13.07
CA SER A 581 -13.07 7.37 -12.35
C SER A 581 -13.78 6.10 -11.90
N HIS A 582 -14.13 6.07 -10.62
CA HIS A 582 -14.99 5.04 -10.02
C HIS A 582 -16.45 5.48 -9.88
N LYS A 583 -16.75 6.69 -10.33
CA LYS A 583 -18.08 7.31 -10.26
C LYS A 583 -18.67 7.49 -11.64
N GLU A 584 -17.83 7.80 -12.62
CA GLU A 584 -18.24 8.20 -13.96
C GLU A 584 -17.88 7.15 -15.00
N GLU A 585 -18.84 6.90 -15.89
CA GLU A 585 -18.65 6.25 -17.17
C GLU A 585 -18.50 7.31 -18.24
N TYR A 586 -17.72 7.02 -19.27
CA TYR A 586 -17.51 7.93 -20.40
C TYR A 586 -18.03 7.27 -21.68
N LYS A 587 -18.97 7.93 -22.35
CA LYS A 587 -19.51 7.47 -23.63
C LYS A 587 -18.92 8.30 -24.78
N ASP A 588 -18.69 7.65 -25.91
CA ASP A 588 -18.23 8.31 -27.14
C ASP A 588 -16.94 9.15 -26.96
N VAL A 589 -15.97 8.64 -26.18
CA VAL A 589 -14.66 9.32 -26.02
C VAL A 589 -13.93 9.28 -27.35
N VAL A 590 -13.57 10.44 -27.88
CA VAL A 590 -12.98 10.61 -29.20
C VAL A 590 -11.45 10.49 -29.12
N PHE A 591 -10.89 9.59 -29.90
CA PHE A 591 -9.45 9.41 -30.07
C PHE A 591 -9.01 9.84 -31.47
N GLU A 592 -7.95 10.62 -31.54
CA GLU A 592 -7.26 10.96 -32.78
C GLU A 592 -5.79 10.55 -32.63
N ILE A 593 -5.32 9.63 -33.48
CA ILE A 593 -3.94 9.11 -33.44
C ILE A 593 -3.28 9.35 -34.79
N LYS A 594 -2.17 10.09 -34.79
CA LYS A 594 -1.40 10.40 -36.01
C LYS A 594 -0.56 9.22 -36.47
N ASN A 595 -0.25 9.13 -37.76
CA ASN A 595 0.70 8.21 -38.39
C ASN A 595 0.42 6.71 -38.14
N VAL A 596 -0.85 6.33 -38.02
CA VAL A 596 -1.30 4.93 -37.99
C VAL A 596 -2.48 4.75 -38.93
N ASP A 597 -2.72 3.53 -39.41
CA ASP A 597 -3.85 3.17 -40.27
C ASP A 597 -4.95 2.38 -39.55
N TYR A 598 -4.59 1.72 -38.45
CA TYR A 598 -5.44 0.79 -37.73
C TYR A 598 -4.96 0.66 -36.28
N MET A 599 -5.90 0.33 -35.40
CA MET A 599 -5.64 -0.05 -34.02
C MET A 599 -6.55 -1.21 -33.65
N ALA A 600 -6.06 -2.07 -32.77
CA ALA A 600 -6.80 -3.19 -32.21
C ALA A 600 -6.76 -3.14 -30.68
N ILE A 601 -7.83 -3.59 -30.03
CA ILE A 601 -7.89 -3.84 -28.59
C ILE A 601 -7.32 -5.24 -28.34
N ILE A 602 -6.53 -5.40 -27.28
CA ILE A 602 -6.24 -6.69 -26.66
C ILE A 602 -6.95 -6.70 -25.30
N ASP A 603 -7.90 -7.63 -25.13
CA ASP A 603 -8.56 -7.87 -23.85
C ASP A 603 -7.60 -8.61 -22.90
N MET A 604 -7.23 -8.03 -21.76
CA MET A 604 -6.30 -8.69 -20.82
C MET A 604 -6.95 -9.83 -20.02
N GLU A 605 -8.27 -9.89 -19.89
CA GLU A 605 -8.99 -10.99 -19.27
C GLU A 605 -9.00 -12.23 -20.18
N THR A 606 -9.11 -12.05 -21.50
CA THR A 606 -9.30 -13.15 -22.46
C THR A 606 -8.20 -13.33 -23.51
N LEU A 607 -7.31 -12.36 -23.66
CA LEU A 607 -6.31 -12.21 -24.74
C LEU A 607 -6.89 -12.18 -26.16
N LYS A 608 -8.22 -12.05 -26.30
CA LYS A 608 -8.85 -11.87 -27.60
C LYS A 608 -8.53 -10.48 -28.14
N THR A 609 -8.35 -10.41 -29.46
CA THR A 609 -8.06 -9.16 -30.17
C THR A 609 -9.24 -8.71 -31.01
N GLN A 610 -9.50 -7.41 -31.04
CA GLN A 610 -10.59 -6.82 -31.80
C GLN A 610 -10.12 -5.56 -32.53
N GLY A 611 -10.34 -5.50 -33.84
CA GLY A 611 -10.05 -4.31 -34.64
C GLY A 611 -11.03 -3.18 -34.31
N ILE A 612 -10.53 -1.96 -34.18
CA ILE A 612 -11.35 -0.78 -33.90
C ILE A 612 -11.90 -0.21 -35.22
N PRO A 613 -13.22 0.01 -35.34
CA PRO A 613 -13.78 0.79 -36.43
C PRO A 613 -13.29 2.25 -36.33
N ALA A 614 -12.45 2.68 -37.27
CA ALA A 614 -11.90 4.03 -37.31
C ALA A 614 -12.10 4.69 -38.68
N GLU A 615 -12.26 6.01 -38.67
CA GLU A 615 -12.24 6.88 -39.84
C GLU A 615 -10.80 7.29 -40.14
N LYS A 616 -10.40 7.30 -41.42
CA LYS A 616 -9.09 7.84 -41.81
C LYS A 616 -9.13 9.37 -41.77
N THR A 617 -8.16 9.99 -41.11
CA THR A 617 -7.93 11.44 -41.16
C THR A 617 -6.84 11.76 -42.20
N ALA A 618 -6.48 13.04 -42.34
CA ALA A 618 -5.39 13.45 -43.24
C ALA A 618 -4.03 12.90 -42.80
N ASP A 619 -3.85 12.66 -41.49
CA ASP A 619 -2.58 12.34 -40.85
C ASP A 619 -2.64 11.10 -39.95
N GLY A 620 -3.71 10.29 -40.00
CA GLY A 620 -3.86 9.10 -39.15
C GLY A 620 -5.29 8.56 -39.11
N ILE A 621 -5.79 8.25 -37.91
CA ILE A 621 -7.15 7.75 -37.70
C ILE A 621 -7.89 8.47 -36.58
N LYS A 622 -9.21 8.41 -36.65
CA LYS A 622 -10.16 8.88 -35.64
C LYS A 622 -11.16 7.80 -35.29
N PHE A 623 -11.44 7.59 -34.00
CA PHE A 623 -12.44 6.62 -33.54
C PHE A 623 -13.02 7.02 -32.19
N THR A 624 -14.05 6.30 -31.75
CA THR A 624 -14.63 6.46 -30.41
C THR A 624 -14.55 5.18 -29.59
N LEU A 625 -14.39 5.32 -28.28
CA LEU A 625 -14.52 4.23 -27.31
C LEU A 625 -15.40 4.67 -26.13
N ASP A 626 -16.11 3.68 -25.57
CA ASP A 626 -16.79 3.82 -24.29
C ASP A 626 -15.90 3.30 -23.16
N PHE A 627 -16.00 3.91 -21.99
CA PHE A 627 -15.38 3.47 -20.75
C PHE A 627 -16.43 3.28 -19.67
N GLU A 628 -16.54 2.06 -19.15
CA GLU A 628 -17.12 1.81 -17.84
C GLU A 628 -16.26 2.42 -16.74
N LYS A 629 -16.79 2.45 -15.51
CA LYS A 629 -16.05 2.89 -14.31
C LYS A 629 -14.80 2.02 -14.18
N ILE A 630 -13.62 2.64 -14.01
CA ILE A 630 -12.34 1.93 -13.80
C ILE A 630 -11.94 1.03 -15.01
N GLN A 631 -12.60 1.15 -16.17
CA GLN A 631 -12.22 0.38 -17.34
C GLN A 631 -10.89 0.83 -17.93
N SER A 632 -10.16 -0.11 -18.51
CA SER A 632 -8.92 0.15 -19.23
C SER A 632 -8.86 -0.64 -20.55
N TYR A 633 -8.06 -0.16 -21.49
CA TYR A 633 -7.79 -0.78 -22.78
C TYR A 633 -6.29 -0.85 -23.06
N ILE A 634 -5.87 -1.97 -23.65
CA ILE A 634 -4.60 -2.09 -24.35
C ILE A 634 -4.86 -1.97 -25.83
N LEU A 635 -4.35 -0.92 -26.45
CA LEU A 635 -4.44 -0.71 -27.90
C LEU A 635 -3.09 -1.05 -28.54
N ILE A 636 -3.13 -1.73 -29.68
CA ILE A 636 -1.94 -2.08 -30.46
C ILE A 636 -2.13 -1.78 -31.95
N GLU A 637 -1.07 -1.31 -32.60
CA GLU A 637 -1.03 -1.04 -34.04
C GLU A 637 -0.99 -2.36 -34.85
N GLU A 638 -2.15 -2.99 -35.01
CA GLU A 638 -2.33 -4.21 -35.79
C GLU A 638 -3.67 -4.22 -36.53
N ASP A 639 -3.65 -4.74 -37.76
CA ASP A 639 -4.83 -4.93 -38.59
C ASP A 639 -5.43 -6.31 -38.29
N VAL A 640 -6.50 -6.33 -37.51
CA VAL A 640 -7.25 -7.55 -37.16
C VAL A 640 -8.73 -7.35 -37.44
N PRO A 641 -9.53 -8.42 -37.59
CA PRO A 641 -10.96 -8.30 -37.85
C PRO A 641 -11.68 -7.45 -36.80
N LYS A 642 -12.56 -6.57 -37.27
CA LYS A 642 -13.46 -5.79 -36.42
C LYS A 642 -14.50 -6.72 -35.82
N ALA A 643 -14.81 -6.57 -34.53
CA ALA A 643 -15.91 -7.35 -33.95
C ALA A 643 -17.26 -6.80 -34.42
N GLU A 644 -18.25 -7.69 -34.42
CA GLU A 644 -19.64 -7.29 -34.58
C GLU A 644 -20.08 -6.46 -33.37
N LYS A 645 -21.02 -5.53 -33.60
CA LYS A 645 -21.58 -4.72 -32.52
C LYS A 645 -22.29 -5.65 -31.54
N LYS A 646 -21.82 -5.70 -30.29
CA LYS A 646 -22.47 -6.49 -29.23
C LYS A 646 -23.89 -5.99 -29.00
N ASP A 647 -24.83 -6.92 -28.91
CA ASP A 647 -26.18 -6.65 -28.46
C ASP A 647 -26.19 -6.54 -26.93
N LEU A 648 -26.25 -5.31 -26.43
CA LEU A 648 -26.29 -5.00 -25.00
C LEU A 648 -27.72 -4.96 -24.45
N THR A 649 -28.69 -5.52 -25.16
CA THR A 649 -30.06 -5.60 -24.67
C THR A 649 -30.08 -6.46 -23.39
N PRO A 650 -30.67 -5.97 -22.28
CA PRO A 650 -30.73 -6.71 -21.04
C PRO A 650 -31.51 -8.04 -21.16
N ALA A 651 -31.01 -9.06 -20.49
CA ALA A 651 -31.66 -10.35 -20.32
C ALA A 651 -32.82 -10.23 -19.32
N GLY A 652 -34.02 -10.65 -19.71
CA GLY A 652 -35.15 -10.77 -18.79
C GLY A 652 -35.01 -12.02 -17.93
N HIS A 653 -35.29 -11.90 -16.64
CA HIS A 653 -35.25 -13.02 -15.70
C HIS A 653 -36.40 -12.95 -14.68
N SER A 654 -36.67 -14.06 -13.99
CA SER A 654 -37.57 -14.10 -12.84
C SER A 654 -36.94 -13.45 -11.61
N GLU A 655 -37.71 -13.31 -10.53
CA GLU A 655 -37.15 -12.94 -9.23
C GLU A 655 -36.11 -13.95 -8.74
N PHE A 656 -35.09 -13.44 -8.04
CA PHE A 656 -34.06 -14.25 -7.40
C PHE A 656 -34.61 -15.00 -6.18
N LYS A 657 -34.10 -16.23 -5.99
CA LYS A 657 -34.36 -17.05 -4.80
C LYS A 657 -33.05 -17.54 -4.22
N VAL A 658 -32.90 -17.44 -2.90
CA VAL A 658 -31.77 -18.06 -2.19
C VAL A 658 -31.91 -19.58 -2.25
N VAL A 659 -30.82 -20.28 -2.59
CA VAL A 659 -30.85 -21.74 -2.79
C VAL A 659 -29.85 -22.52 -1.96
N ASN A 660 -28.91 -21.84 -1.31
CA ASN A 660 -28.00 -22.44 -0.34
C ASN A 660 -28.46 -22.15 1.09
N LYS A 661 -28.02 -23.01 2.02
CA LYS A 661 -28.06 -22.72 3.45
C LYS A 661 -27.02 -21.63 3.73
N ILE A 662 -27.38 -20.61 4.49
CA ILE A 662 -26.48 -19.50 4.81
C ILE A 662 -25.93 -19.71 6.21
N GLU A 663 -24.60 -19.77 6.32
CA GLU A 663 -23.91 -19.68 7.61
C GLU A 663 -23.83 -18.21 8.00
N ASN A 664 -24.48 -17.84 9.10
CA ASN A 664 -24.40 -16.51 9.67
C ASN A 664 -23.40 -16.47 10.82
N SER A 665 -23.09 -15.27 11.29
CA SER A 665 -22.18 -15.05 12.41
C SER A 665 -22.76 -14.05 13.40
N TYR A 666 -22.25 -14.07 14.64
CA TYR A 666 -22.57 -13.12 15.69
C TYR A 666 -21.31 -12.86 16.54
N THR A 667 -20.78 -11.64 16.46
CA THR A 667 -19.64 -11.19 17.26
C THR A 667 -20.06 -10.90 18.70
N LEU A 668 -19.35 -11.49 19.66
CA LEU A 668 -19.46 -11.20 21.09
C LEU A 668 -18.19 -10.46 21.53
N ASP A 669 -18.26 -9.14 21.53
CA ASP A 669 -17.17 -8.19 21.82
C ASP A 669 -17.36 -7.42 23.14
N TYR A 670 -18.29 -7.88 23.97
CA TYR A 670 -18.47 -7.47 25.35
C TYR A 670 -18.38 -8.67 26.29
N ALA A 671 -17.72 -8.49 27.44
CA ALA A 671 -17.65 -9.49 28.50
C ALA A 671 -17.64 -8.85 29.88
N ARG A 672 -17.89 -9.69 30.89
CA ARG A 672 -17.58 -9.38 32.29
C ARG A 672 -16.29 -10.07 32.67
N ILE A 673 -15.42 -9.38 33.41
CA ILE A 673 -14.17 -9.97 33.92
C ILE A 673 -14.31 -10.32 35.41
N SER A 674 -13.69 -11.43 35.82
CA SER A 674 -13.50 -11.82 37.21
C SER A 674 -12.04 -12.20 37.44
N TYR A 675 -11.52 -11.93 38.64
CA TYR A 675 -10.17 -12.31 39.07
C TYR A 675 -10.15 -13.49 40.06
N ASP A 676 -11.34 -13.98 40.46
CA ASP A 676 -11.50 -15.10 41.40
C ASP A 676 -12.46 -16.20 40.90
N GLY A 677 -13.04 -16.01 39.71
CA GLY A 677 -14.00 -16.90 39.06
C GLY A 677 -15.40 -16.84 39.67
N LYS A 678 -15.67 -15.93 40.61
CA LYS A 678 -16.95 -15.83 41.34
C LYS A 678 -17.59 -14.46 41.18
N GLU A 679 -16.85 -13.40 41.47
CA GLU A 679 -17.35 -12.03 41.38
C GLU A 679 -16.99 -11.45 40.01
N PHE A 680 -18.01 -11.17 39.21
CA PHE A 680 -17.86 -10.61 37.87
C PHE A 680 -18.17 -9.11 37.87
N SER A 681 -17.42 -8.36 37.08
CA SER A 681 -17.65 -6.93 36.84
C SER A 681 -18.99 -6.65 36.15
N GLU A 682 -19.31 -5.37 35.99
CA GLU A 682 -20.24 -4.94 34.96
C GLU A 682 -19.76 -5.35 33.55
N LEU A 683 -20.71 -5.38 32.60
CA LEU A 683 -20.42 -5.70 31.20
C LEU A 683 -19.57 -4.57 30.59
N ARG A 684 -18.47 -4.93 29.94
CA ARG A 684 -17.50 -4.00 29.35
C ARG A 684 -17.07 -4.48 27.97
N PRO A 685 -16.68 -3.58 27.05
CA PRO A 685 -16.13 -3.99 25.77
C PRO A 685 -14.76 -4.67 25.97
N ILE A 686 -14.48 -5.68 25.15
CA ILE A 686 -13.25 -6.49 25.23
C ILE A 686 -11.99 -5.63 25.13
N VAL A 687 -11.99 -4.62 24.24
CA VAL A 687 -10.84 -3.71 24.06
C VAL A 687 -10.47 -2.98 25.35
N ARG A 688 -11.48 -2.60 26.16
CA ARG A 688 -11.24 -1.95 27.46
C ARG A 688 -10.69 -2.93 28.48
N ILE A 689 -11.17 -4.18 28.48
CA ILE A 689 -10.65 -5.22 29.38
C ILE A 689 -9.17 -5.48 29.06
N LYS A 690 -8.84 -5.63 27.78
CA LYS A 690 -7.47 -5.79 27.28
C LYS A 690 -6.56 -4.64 27.75
N ASP A 691 -6.95 -3.40 27.49
CA ASP A 691 -6.14 -2.22 27.80
C ASP A 691 -5.96 -2.01 29.30
N ASN A 692 -6.98 -2.30 30.11
CA ASN A 692 -6.88 -2.22 31.57
C ASN A 692 -5.88 -3.24 32.12
N LEU A 693 -5.90 -4.49 31.65
CA LEU A 693 -4.95 -5.52 32.11
C LEU A 693 -3.50 -5.16 31.75
N LEU A 694 -3.28 -4.57 30.57
CA LEU A 694 -1.97 -4.05 30.16
C LEU A 694 -1.53 -2.87 31.05
N PHE A 695 -2.41 -1.90 31.27
CA PHE A 695 -2.11 -0.72 32.09
C PHE A 695 -1.81 -1.07 33.55
N GLU A 696 -2.59 -1.98 34.13
CA GLU A 696 -2.42 -2.46 35.50
C GLU A 696 -1.22 -3.42 35.67
N ARG A 697 -0.60 -3.83 34.55
CA ARG A 697 0.40 -4.91 34.51
C ARG A 697 -0.06 -6.16 35.27
N TYR A 698 -1.31 -6.56 35.06
CA TYR A 698 -1.89 -7.69 35.77
C TYR A 698 -1.20 -9.00 35.35
N GLU A 699 -0.97 -9.88 36.32
CA GLU A 699 -0.49 -11.25 36.10
C GLU A 699 -1.34 -12.20 36.96
N GLY A 700 -1.94 -13.22 36.33
CA GLY A 700 -2.75 -14.21 37.03
C GLY A 700 -3.94 -14.70 36.21
N LYS A 701 -4.84 -15.43 36.89
CA LYS A 701 -6.05 -15.97 36.27
C LYS A 701 -7.13 -14.92 36.10
N VAL A 702 -7.73 -14.88 34.92
CA VAL A 702 -8.92 -14.09 34.63
C VAL A 702 -10.02 -14.98 34.06
N TRP A 703 -11.27 -14.66 34.38
CA TRP A 703 -12.44 -15.28 33.77
C TRP A 703 -13.22 -14.25 32.97
N LEU A 704 -13.41 -14.49 31.68
CA LEU A 704 -14.22 -13.66 30.80
C LEU A 704 -15.57 -14.32 30.56
N LYS A 705 -16.66 -13.66 30.98
CA LYS A 705 -18.04 -14.11 30.76
C LYS A 705 -18.68 -13.30 29.63
N PHE A 706 -18.95 -13.97 28.52
CA PHE A 706 -19.72 -13.47 27.38
C PHE A 706 -21.18 -13.88 27.55
N GLU A 707 -22.10 -12.94 27.38
CA GLU A 707 -23.55 -13.16 27.52
C GLU A 707 -24.25 -12.89 26.17
N PHE A 708 -25.20 -13.74 25.78
CA PHE A 708 -26.00 -13.55 24.57
C PHE A 708 -27.43 -14.08 24.73
N ASP A 709 -28.40 -13.44 24.05
CA ASP A 709 -29.82 -13.78 24.13
C ASP A 709 -30.28 -14.59 22.90
N LEU A 710 -31.05 -15.65 23.14
CA LEU A 710 -31.69 -16.48 22.13
C LEU A 710 -33.21 -16.39 22.25
N GLU A 711 -33.91 -15.94 21.20
CA GLU A 711 -35.37 -16.02 21.14
C GLU A 711 -35.85 -17.47 21.04
N SER A 712 -35.14 -18.25 20.23
CA SER A 712 -35.35 -19.68 20.03
C SER A 712 -34.00 -20.32 19.75
N VAL A 713 -33.76 -21.52 20.30
CA VAL A 713 -32.47 -22.22 20.12
C VAL A 713 -32.34 -22.73 18.69
N PRO A 714 -31.37 -22.25 17.89
CA PRO A 714 -31.16 -22.74 16.52
C PRO A 714 -30.73 -24.20 16.46
N GLU A 715 -30.86 -24.84 15.29
CA GLU A 715 -30.50 -26.26 15.12
C GLU A 715 -28.98 -26.47 15.06
N ASP A 716 -28.23 -25.44 14.71
CA ASP A 716 -26.78 -25.50 14.51
C ASP A 716 -26.14 -24.20 14.97
N VAL A 717 -25.45 -24.26 16.12
CA VAL A 717 -24.71 -23.16 16.71
C VAL A 717 -23.38 -23.69 17.21
N ASN A 718 -22.33 -23.05 16.75
CA ASN A 718 -20.96 -23.30 17.13
C ASN A 718 -20.36 -22.01 17.72
N VAL A 719 -19.35 -22.14 18.56
CA VAL A 719 -18.54 -21.02 19.05
C VAL A 719 -17.11 -21.15 18.53
N ALA A 720 -16.61 -20.03 18.03
CA ALA A 720 -15.22 -19.83 17.67
C ALA A 720 -14.45 -19.18 18.82
N ILE A 721 -13.40 -19.87 19.28
CA ILE A 721 -12.56 -19.44 20.42
C ILE A 721 -11.09 -19.51 19.99
N GLU A 722 -10.34 -18.43 20.17
CA GLU A 722 -8.90 -18.42 19.88
C GLU A 722 -8.13 -19.32 20.84
N ARG A 723 -7.25 -20.15 20.31
CA ARG A 723 -6.45 -21.08 21.11
C ARG A 723 -5.32 -20.33 21.81
N LEU A 724 -5.33 -20.41 23.15
CA LEU A 724 -4.29 -19.88 24.03
C LEU A 724 -3.68 -21.02 24.84
N ALA A 725 -2.43 -20.86 25.32
CA ALA A 725 -1.68 -21.92 26.00
C ALA A 725 -2.33 -22.47 27.28
N SER A 726 -3.23 -21.71 27.90
CA SER A 726 -3.94 -22.06 29.13
C SER A 726 -5.37 -21.54 29.12
N GLN A 727 -6.28 -22.29 28.50
CA GLN A 727 -7.68 -21.90 28.42
C GLN A 727 -8.63 -23.04 28.75
N LYS A 728 -9.66 -22.74 29.54
CA LYS A 728 -10.87 -23.59 29.65
C LYS A 728 -12.09 -22.79 29.21
N ALA A 729 -13.07 -23.49 28.65
CA ALA A 729 -14.32 -22.88 28.23
C ALA A 729 -15.51 -23.59 28.87
N TYR A 730 -16.51 -22.81 29.28
CA TYR A 730 -17.74 -23.29 29.88
C TYR A 730 -18.94 -22.68 29.16
N VAL A 731 -19.93 -23.49 28.78
CA VAL A 731 -21.21 -23.03 28.21
C VAL A 731 -22.31 -23.33 29.21
N ASN A 732 -22.98 -22.30 29.72
CA ASN A 732 -24.01 -22.43 30.75
C ASN A 732 -23.57 -23.31 31.95
N GLY A 733 -22.32 -23.13 32.38
CA GLY A 733 -21.69 -23.87 33.48
C GLY A 733 -21.20 -25.29 33.14
N THR A 734 -21.38 -25.76 31.90
CA THR A 734 -20.84 -27.05 31.43
C THR A 734 -19.51 -26.84 30.73
N GLU A 735 -18.45 -27.50 31.21
CA GLU A 735 -17.13 -27.44 30.56
C GLU A 735 -17.21 -28.05 29.16
N ILE A 736 -16.64 -27.37 28.18
CA ILE A 736 -16.46 -27.86 26.82
C ILE A 736 -14.97 -28.03 26.54
N GLU A 737 -14.64 -29.00 25.70
CA GLU A 737 -13.30 -29.15 25.16
C GLU A 737 -13.09 -28.14 24.02
N ILE A 738 -11.99 -27.40 24.08
CA ILE A 738 -11.58 -26.49 23.01
C ILE A 738 -10.89 -27.34 21.95
N SER A 739 -11.47 -27.39 20.75
CA SER A 739 -11.00 -28.28 19.68
C SER A 739 -9.63 -27.87 19.15
N ASP A 740 -8.72 -28.84 19.03
CA ASP A 740 -7.39 -28.68 18.43
C ASP A 740 -7.37 -28.97 16.92
N THR A 741 -8.44 -29.55 16.36
CA THR A 741 -8.49 -29.95 14.93
C THR A 741 -9.54 -29.20 14.14
N GLU A 742 -10.70 -28.93 14.75
CA GLU A 742 -11.76 -28.15 14.12
C GLU A 742 -11.48 -26.67 14.29
N TRP A 743 -11.66 -25.91 13.22
CA TRP A 743 -11.33 -24.48 13.19
C TRP A 743 -12.34 -23.70 12.35
N TRP A 744 -12.44 -22.40 12.61
CA TRP A 744 -13.28 -21.48 11.87
C TRP A 744 -12.53 -20.17 11.65
N LEU A 745 -12.56 -19.65 10.42
CA LEU A 745 -11.83 -18.45 9.97
C LEU A 745 -10.30 -18.64 9.89
N ASP A 746 -9.67 -19.16 10.94
CA ASP A 746 -8.22 -19.39 11.05
C ASP A 746 -7.96 -20.70 11.83
N ARG A 747 -6.87 -21.41 11.53
CA ARG A 747 -6.51 -22.70 12.17
C ARG A 747 -6.25 -22.60 13.67
N HIS A 748 -5.94 -21.41 14.18
CA HIS A 748 -5.78 -21.14 15.60
C HIS A 748 -7.04 -20.58 16.27
N ILE A 749 -8.15 -20.52 15.53
CA ILE A 749 -9.47 -20.18 16.07
C ILE A 749 -10.32 -21.45 16.03
N SER A 750 -10.42 -22.11 17.18
CA SER A 750 -11.11 -23.39 17.34
C SER A 750 -12.61 -23.29 17.03
N ALA A 751 -13.18 -24.31 16.41
CA ALA A 751 -14.62 -24.43 16.17
C ALA A 751 -15.23 -25.47 17.12
N ASN A 752 -16.19 -25.06 17.95
CA ASN A 752 -16.75 -25.91 18.99
C ASN A 752 -18.28 -25.94 18.93
N LYS A 753 -18.86 -27.14 18.81
CA LYS A 753 -20.32 -27.30 18.74
C LYS A 753 -20.96 -27.16 20.11
N ILE A 754 -21.91 -26.22 20.23
CA ILE A 754 -22.54 -25.89 21.52
C ILE A 754 -24.06 -26.02 21.54
N THR A 755 -24.72 -26.29 20.41
CA THR A 755 -26.19 -26.35 20.30
C THR A 755 -26.88 -27.08 21.45
N GLY A 756 -26.36 -28.25 21.85
CA GLY A 756 -26.97 -29.09 22.89
C GLY A 756 -26.90 -28.53 24.31
N LEU A 757 -26.14 -27.45 24.53
CA LEU A 757 -25.95 -26.79 25.82
C LEU A 757 -26.72 -25.47 25.90
N LEU A 758 -27.37 -25.04 24.81
CA LEU A 758 -28.09 -23.77 24.72
C LEU A 758 -29.53 -23.88 25.22
N LYS A 759 -30.07 -22.76 25.69
CA LYS A 759 -31.47 -22.60 26.12
C LYS A 759 -32.06 -21.31 25.56
N GLU A 760 -33.38 -21.21 25.52
CA GLU A 760 -34.06 -19.94 25.23
C GLU A 760 -33.77 -18.90 26.33
N GLY A 761 -33.62 -17.64 25.95
CA GLY A 761 -33.20 -16.54 26.81
C GLY A 761 -31.68 -16.36 26.88
N ILE A 762 -31.20 -15.86 28.02
CA ILE A 762 -29.78 -15.55 28.23
C ILE A 762 -28.95 -16.82 28.39
N ASN A 763 -27.88 -16.92 27.61
CA ASN A 763 -26.84 -17.93 27.67
C ASN A 763 -25.50 -17.26 28.02
N GLU A 764 -24.60 -18.03 28.64
CA GLU A 764 -23.26 -17.56 28.98
C GLU A 764 -22.16 -18.50 28.46
N ILE A 765 -21.07 -17.91 27.99
CA ILE A 765 -19.81 -18.58 27.69
C ILE A 765 -18.74 -17.97 28.60
N VAL A 766 -18.07 -18.79 29.41
CA VAL A 766 -17.02 -18.35 30.32
C VAL A 766 -15.68 -18.94 29.89
N LEU A 767 -14.69 -18.07 29.65
CA LEU A 767 -13.31 -18.47 29.37
C LEU A 767 -12.46 -18.24 30.61
N GLU A 768 -11.77 -19.27 31.10
CA GLU A 768 -10.70 -19.15 32.11
C GLU A 768 -9.37 -19.01 31.36
N ILE A 769 -8.61 -17.95 31.65
CA ILE A 769 -7.36 -17.60 30.95
C ILE A 769 -6.25 -17.33 31.98
N ASP A 770 -5.08 -17.92 31.81
CA ASP A 770 -3.87 -17.48 32.51
C ASP A 770 -3.27 -16.27 31.76
N TYR A 771 -3.42 -15.07 32.32
CA TYR A 771 -2.96 -13.83 31.71
C TYR A 771 -1.58 -13.41 32.22
N PHE A 772 -0.68 -13.13 31.28
CA PHE A 772 0.67 -12.64 31.53
C PHE A 772 1.20 -11.84 30.33
N GLN A 773 2.15 -10.94 30.59
CA GLN A 773 2.97 -10.26 29.58
C GLN A 773 4.40 -10.10 30.09
N ARG A 774 5.39 -10.36 29.23
CA ARG A 774 6.81 -10.13 29.54
C ARG A 774 7.15 -8.63 29.55
N ASP A 775 8.21 -8.25 30.26
CA ASP A 775 8.65 -6.86 30.39
C ASP A 775 8.87 -6.13 29.07
N TYR A 776 9.30 -6.85 28.03
CA TYR A 776 9.51 -6.31 26.69
C TYR A 776 8.24 -5.69 26.09
N VAL A 777 7.07 -6.28 26.32
CA VAL A 777 5.79 -5.73 25.84
C VAL A 777 5.54 -4.35 26.44
N TYR A 778 5.79 -4.19 27.74
CA TYR A 778 5.62 -2.91 28.42
C TYR A 778 6.66 -1.87 27.99
N TYR A 779 7.91 -2.30 27.72
CA TYR A 779 8.94 -1.41 27.18
C TYR A 779 8.53 -0.86 25.81
N VAL A 780 8.03 -1.71 24.91
CA VAL A 780 7.59 -1.27 23.58
C VAL A 780 6.36 -0.35 23.66
N LEU A 781 5.36 -0.67 24.48
CA LEU A 781 4.13 0.14 24.57
C LEU A 781 4.31 1.46 25.34
N TYR A 782 5.13 1.46 26.40
CA TYR A 782 5.20 2.55 27.37
C TYR A 782 6.59 3.17 27.55
N GLY A 783 7.63 2.63 26.92
CA GLY A 783 9.03 3.08 27.04
C GLY A 783 9.43 4.25 26.14
N GLY A 784 8.53 4.73 25.27
CA GLY A 784 8.82 5.86 24.38
C GLY A 784 9.67 5.50 23.16
N VAL A 785 9.56 4.26 22.67
CA VAL A 785 10.23 3.79 21.46
C VAL A 785 9.47 4.20 20.19
N SER A 786 10.19 4.29 19.07
CA SER A 786 9.61 4.50 17.74
C SER A 786 8.83 3.27 17.24
N GLU A 787 8.22 3.43 16.08
CA GLU A 787 7.52 2.34 15.38
C GLU A 787 8.39 1.10 15.12
N SER A 788 9.70 1.27 14.96
CA SER A 788 10.65 0.20 14.63
C SER A 788 10.49 -1.00 15.56
N LEU A 789 10.38 -0.75 16.87
CA LEU A 789 10.17 -1.80 17.87
C LEU A 789 8.69 -2.16 18.07
N ARG A 790 7.75 -1.26 17.73
CA ARG A 790 6.31 -1.58 17.74
C ARG A 790 5.94 -2.61 16.68
N ASN A 791 6.58 -2.54 15.51
CA ASN A 791 6.41 -3.48 14.41
C ASN A 791 6.99 -4.88 14.69
N CYS A 792 7.73 -5.02 15.80
CA CYS A 792 8.25 -6.29 16.32
C CYS A 792 7.39 -6.90 17.44
N LEU A 793 6.29 -6.25 17.85
CA LEU A 793 5.59 -6.59 19.08
C LEU A 793 4.88 -7.95 18.95
N CYS A 794 5.07 -8.81 19.94
CA CYS A 794 4.30 -10.04 20.14
C CYS A 794 3.82 -10.08 21.60
N PHE A 795 2.50 -10.13 21.79
CA PHE A 795 1.88 -10.34 23.09
C PHE A 795 2.03 -11.79 23.55
N ASP A 796 2.14 -12.02 24.86
CA ASP A 796 2.17 -13.36 25.45
C ASP A 796 0.76 -13.93 25.65
N THR A 797 -0.18 -13.12 26.16
CA THR A 797 -1.60 -13.48 26.27
C THR A 797 -2.49 -12.39 25.65
N GLU A 798 -3.33 -12.75 24.69
CA GLU A 798 -4.25 -11.80 24.05
C GLU A 798 -5.69 -11.97 24.56
N ILE A 799 -6.39 -10.85 24.78
CA ILE A 799 -7.80 -10.82 25.19
C ILE A 799 -8.64 -10.41 23.98
N GLU A 800 -9.47 -11.33 23.52
CA GLU A 800 -10.17 -11.23 22.23
C GLU A 800 -11.67 -11.48 22.34
N SER A 801 -12.39 -10.97 21.35
CA SER A 801 -13.81 -11.29 21.12
C SER A 801 -13.97 -12.76 20.73
N ILE A 802 -15.15 -13.33 21.00
CA ILE A 802 -15.53 -14.65 20.47
C ILE A 802 -16.67 -14.52 19.48
N TYR A 803 -16.87 -15.55 18.66
CA TYR A 803 -17.86 -15.52 17.59
C TYR A 803 -18.77 -16.73 17.67
N LEU A 804 -20.08 -16.52 17.53
CA LEU A 804 -21.01 -17.60 17.24
C LEU A 804 -21.17 -17.72 15.73
N PHE A 805 -21.31 -18.93 15.22
CA PHE A 805 -21.57 -19.18 13.80
C PHE A 805 -22.44 -20.42 13.59
N GLY A 806 -23.22 -20.42 12.51
CA GLY A 806 -24.18 -21.48 12.20
C GLY A 806 -25.39 -20.96 11.44
N ASP A 807 -26.50 -21.70 11.50
CA ASP A 807 -27.75 -21.36 10.79
C ASP A 807 -28.73 -20.70 11.74
N PHE A 808 -28.65 -19.37 11.78
CA PHE A 808 -29.52 -18.54 12.60
C PHE A 808 -29.59 -17.11 12.06
N GLU A 809 -30.62 -16.40 12.47
CA GLU A 809 -30.76 -14.95 12.25
C GLU A 809 -30.34 -14.21 13.52
N VAL A 810 -29.69 -13.05 13.37
CA VAL A 810 -29.38 -12.12 14.45
C VAL A 810 -30.29 -10.90 14.33
N MET A 811 -31.28 -10.82 15.20
CA MET A 811 -32.29 -9.77 15.18
C MET A 811 -31.74 -8.45 15.68
N THR A 812 -32.18 -7.40 15.01
CA THR A 812 -31.93 -6.00 15.34
C THR A 812 -33.24 -5.22 15.39
N GLU A 813 -33.27 -4.16 16.19
CA GLU A 813 -34.39 -3.21 16.24
C GLU A 813 -34.28 -2.24 15.04
N ALA A 814 -35.19 -2.38 14.06
CA ALA A 814 -35.08 -1.68 12.78
C ALA A 814 -35.09 -0.14 12.91
N ASP A 815 -35.78 0.41 13.91
CA ASP A 815 -35.85 1.84 14.22
C ASP A 815 -34.56 2.41 14.83
N LYS A 816 -33.60 1.55 15.19
CA LYS A 816 -32.27 1.92 15.70
C LYS A 816 -31.18 1.94 14.63
N TYR A 817 -31.51 1.64 13.38
CA TYR A 817 -30.59 1.84 12.27
C TYR A 817 -30.58 3.30 11.82
N GLU A 818 -29.38 3.85 11.69
CA GLU A 818 -29.14 5.16 11.09
C GLU A 818 -28.33 4.99 9.81
N SER A 819 -28.81 5.56 8.70
CA SER A 819 -28.07 5.51 7.44
C SER A 819 -26.87 6.44 7.49
N HIS A 820 -25.70 5.92 7.09
CA HIS A 820 -24.49 6.71 6.97
C HIS A 820 -24.18 7.03 5.50
N PRO A 821 -23.63 8.22 5.16
CA PRO A 821 -23.32 8.62 3.78
C PRO A 821 -22.35 7.72 3.01
N ARG A 822 -21.66 6.79 3.68
CA ARG A 822 -20.68 5.87 3.08
C ARG A 822 -21.20 4.44 2.88
N ASN A 823 -22.51 4.26 2.70
CA ASN A 823 -23.17 2.94 2.58
C ASN A 823 -22.96 2.03 3.80
N TYR A 824 -22.90 2.62 4.99
CA TYR A 824 -22.97 1.89 6.25
C TYR A 824 -24.33 2.11 6.92
N LEU A 825 -24.66 1.20 7.81
CA LEU A 825 -25.73 1.26 8.79
C LEU A 825 -25.07 1.42 10.15
N ALA A 826 -25.34 2.54 10.81
CA ALA A 826 -25.02 2.72 12.21
C ALA A 826 -26.10 2.04 13.05
N TYR A 827 -25.72 1.21 14.01
CA TYR A 827 -26.64 0.53 14.91
C TYR A 827 -26.19 0.66 16.35
N THR A 828 -27.07 1.14 17.23
CA THR A 828 -26.82 1.26 18.67
C THR A 828 -27.93 0.54 19.41
N GLY A 829 -27.74 -0.75 19.68
CA GLY A 829 -28.72 -1.59 20.34
C GLY A 829 -28.14 -2.93 20.72
N THR A 830 -29.01 -3.82 21.20
CA THR A 830 -28.64 -5.18 21.58
C THR A 830 -29.09 -6.17 20.52
N PHE A 831 -28.26 -7.17 20.24
CA PHE A 831 -28.58 -8.23 19.30
C PHE A 831 -29.19 -9.44 20.00
N LYS A 832 -30.11 -10.13 19.31
CA LYS A 832 -30.74 -11.36 19.79
C LYS A 832 -30.83 -12.38 18.67
N ALA A 833 -30.33 -13.60 18.87
CA ALA A 833 -30.35 -14.61 17.81
C ALA A 833 -31.60 -15.52 17.87
N ARG A 834 -31.99 -16.09 16.72
CA ARG A 834 -33.15 -17.00 16.60
C ARG A 834 -33.00 -18.01 15.47
N LYS A 835 -33.88 -19.01 15.43
CA LYS A 835 -34.06 -19.88 14.25
C LYS A 835 -34.41 -19.09 13.00
N THR A 836 -33.84 -19.49 11.87
CA THR A 836 -34.10 -18.93 10.55
C THR A 836 -35.58 -19.08 10.15
N GLN A 837 -36.22 -18.00 9.68
CA GLN A 837 -37.66 -17.95 9.32
C GLN A 837 -37.93 -18.10 7.82
N GLY A 838 -36.89 -18.16 6.98
CA GLY A 838 -36.95 -18.73 5.63
C GLY A 838 -37.11 -17.74 4.45
N SER A 839 -37.24 -16.43 4.70
CA SER A 839 -37.20 -15.41 3.63
C SER A 839 -36.22 -14.30 3.97
N ILE A 840 -35.32 -13.97 3.04
CA ILE A 840 -34.33 -12.90 3.16
C ILE A 840 -34.69 -11.83 2.15
N ASP A 841 -34.75 -10.57 2.57
CA ASP A 841 -34.83 -9.45 1.65
C ASP A 841 -33.44 -9.21 1.05
N LEU A 842 -33.28 -9.61 -0.21
CA LEU A 842 -32.00 -9.51 -0.93
C LEU A 842 -31.52 -8.06 -1.10
N GLU A 843 -32.40 -7.05 -0.99
CA GLU A 843 -31.97 -5.65 -1.03
C GLU A 843 -31.47 -5.13 0.34
N ASN A 844 -31.84 -5.80 1.44
CA ASN A 844 -31.58 -5.38 2.83
C ASN A 844 -31.15 -6.58 3.68
N ILE A 845 -30.08 -7.27 3.27
CA ILE A 845 -29.66 -8.55 3.87
C ILE A 845 -29.22 -8.38 5.33
N VAL A 846 -28.50 -7.28 5.63
CA VAL A 846 -28.06 -6.95 7.00
C VAL A 846 -29.27 -6.82 7.93
N GLU A 847 -30.26 -6.03 7.53
CA GLU A 847 -31.49 -5.81 8.28
C GLU A 847 -32.37 -7.08 8.35
N SER A 848 -32.21 -8.02 7.41
CA SER A 848 -32.90 -9.33 7.38
C SER A 848 -32.35 -10.36 8.37
N GLY A 849 -31.48 -9.96 9.29
CA GLY A 849 -30.92 -10.83 10.33
C GLY A 849 -29.50 -11.31 10.06
N TYR A 850 -28.77 -10.69 9.14
CA TYR A 850 -27.40 -11.05 8.78
C TYR A 850 -26.39 -9.90 9.02
N PRO A 851 -26.41 -9.22 10.19
CA PRO A 851 -25.59 -8.05 10.43
C PRO A 851 -24.10 -8.34 10.43
N PHE A 852 -23.65 -9.50 10.93
CA PHE A 852 -22.23 -9.90 10.97
C PHE A 852 -21.85 -10.89 9.88
N PHE A 853 -22.68 -11.03 8.83
CA PHE A 853 -22.46 -12.02 7.79
C PHE A 853 -21.16 -11.77 7.03
N LYS A 854 -20.39 -12.86 6.87
CA LYS A 854 -19.24 -12.98 5.99
C LYS A 854 -19.34 -14.30 5.25
N GLY A 855 -18.98 -14.33 3.97
CA GLY A 855 -19.12 -15.54 3.16
C GLY A 855 -19.81 -15.26 1.84
N ASP A 856 -20.64 -16.21 1.41
CA ASP A 856 -21.37 -16.13 0.15
C ASP A 856 -22.86 -16.52 0.27
N ILE A 857 -23.68 -15.90 -0.58
CA ILE A 857 -25.07 -16.28 -0.82
C ILE A 857 -25.19 -16.70 -2.27
N THR A 858 -25.83 -17.85 -2.52
CA THR A 858 -26.17 -18.30 -3.87
C THR A 858 -27.64 -18.00 -4.15
N VAL A 859 -27.89 -17.19 -5.16
CA VAL A 859 -29.23 -16.85 -5.65
C VAL A 859 -29.47 -17.41 -7.04
N GLU A 860 -30.71 -17.75 -7.35
CA GLU A 860 -31.10 -18.32 -8.64
C GLU A 860 -32.36 -17.68 -9.21
N CYS A 861 -32.38 -17.51 -10.52
CA CYS A 861 -33.53 -17.08 -11.30
C CYS A 861 -33.64 -17.87 -12.62
N GLU A 862 -34.79 -17.79 -13.27
CA GLU A 862 -35.01 -18.36 -14.60
C GLU A 862 -34.96 -17.25 -15.65
N TYR A 863 -34.26 -17.48 -16.76
CA TYR A 863 -34.28 -16.58 -17.90
C TYR A 863 -35.66 -16.61 -18.57
N THR A 864 -36.26 -15.44 -18.76
CA THR A 864 -37.64 -15.31 -19.28
C THR A 864 -37.70 -14.87 -20.75
N GLY A 865 -36.55 -14.52 -21.36
CA GLY A 865 -36.45 -13.98 -22.72
C GLY A 865 -35.89 -12.57 -22.75
N GLY A 866 -35.91 -11.92 -23.92
CA GLY A 866 -35.35 -10.58 -24.11
C GLY A 866 -33.98 -10.61 -24.78
N GLY A 867 -33.07 -9.74 -24.31
CA GLY A 867 -31.68 -9.72 -24.75
C GLY A 867 -30.83 -10.76 -24.03
N LYS A 868 -29.51 -10.69 -24.19
CA LYS A 868 -28.57 -11.66 -23.61
C LYS A 868 -27.66 -11.10 -22.53
N GLU A 869 -27.68 -9.79 -22.31
CA GLU A 869 -26.77 -9.14 -21.36
C GLU A 869 -27.37 -9.20 -19.95
N PHE A 870 -26.74 -9.97 -19.07
CA PHE A 870 -27.18 -10.14 -17.69
C PHE A 870 -26.43 -9.18 -16.77
N TYR A 871 -27.17 -8.43 -15.96
CA TYR A 871 -26.66 -7.49 -14.98
C TYR A 871 -26.97 -8.01 -13.58
N LEU A 872 -26.02 -7.87 -12.66
CA LEU A 872 -26.19 -8.18 -11.25
C LEU A 872 -25.81 -6.94 -10.44
N ASP A 873 -26.80 -6.18 -10.01
CA ASP A 873 -26.58 -4.95 -9.26
C ASP A 873 -26.58 -5.21 -7.74
N GLY A 874 -26.20 -4.21 -6.94
CA GLY A 874 -26.20 -4.30 -5.48
C GLY A 874 -24.89 -3.85 -4.83
N VAL A 875 -24.73 -4.21 -3.56
CA VAL A 875 -23.53 -3.92 -2.76
C VAL A 875 -22.95 -5.25 -2.33
N TYR A 876 -21.89 -5.70 -3.01
CA TYR A 876 -21.19 -6.95 -2.74
C TYR A 876 -19.70 -6.81 -3.13
N SER A 877 -18.87 -7.81 -2.80
CA SER A 877 -17.43 -7.77 -3.11
C SER A 877 -17.15 -8.21 -4.54
N CYS A 878 -17.63 -9.39 -4.92
CA CYS A 878 -17.66 -9.91 -6.29
C CYS A 878 -18.70 -11.03 -6.41
N ALA A 879 -18.95 -11.51 -7.62
CA ALA A 879 -19.86 -12.62 -7.86
C ALA A 879 -19.39 -13.56 -8.96
N GLU A 880 -19.92 -14.79 -8.97
CA GLU A 880 -19.76 -15.76 -10.04
C GLU A 880 -21.14 -16.04 -10.67
N VAL A 881 -21.25 -15.92 -11.99
CA VAL A 881 -22.49 -16.18 -12.74
C VAL A 881 -22.39 -17.50 -13.46
N TYR A 882 -23.39 -18.35 -13.27
CA TYR A 882 -23.53 -19.65 -13.89
C TYR A 882 -24.80 -19.73 -14.73
N LEU A 883 -24.71 -20.35 -15.90
CA LEU A 883 -25.85 -20.69 -16.75
C LEU A 883 -25.97 -22.22 -16.79
N ASN A 884 -27.08 -22.77 -16.29
CA ASN A 884 -27.30 -24.21 -16.20
C ASN A 884 -26.12 -24.97 -15.54
N SER A 885 -25.56 -24.39 -14.47
CA SER A 885 -24.39 -24.88 -13.72
C SER A 885 -23.02 -24.75 -14.41
N GLU A 886 -22.94 -24.18 -15.60
CA GLU A 886 -21.67 -23.84 -16.25
C GLU A 886 -21.26 -22.40 -15.89
N LEU A 887 -20.03 -22.20 -15.42
CA LEU A 887 -19.50 -20.87 -15.11
C LEU A 887 -19.43 -20.03 -16.39
N VAL A 888 -20.13 -18.89 -16.41
CA VAL A 888 -20.13 -17.93 -17.51
C VAL A 888 -19.02 -16.90 -17.29
N LYS A 889 -19.03 -16.25 -16.12
CA LYS A 889 -18.06 -15.18 -15.79
C LYS A 889 -17.94 -14.96 -14.28
N LYS A 890 -16.74 -14.63 -13.81
CA LYS A 890 -16.53 -13.98 -12.51
C LYS A 890 -16.62 -12.47 -12.67
N LEU A 891 -17.56 -11.84 -11.98
CA LEU A 891 -17.82 -10.41 -11.99
C LEU A 891 -16.85 -9.70 -11.04
N LEU A 892 -15.59 -9.54 -11.49
CA LEU A 892 -14.53 -8.89 -10.72
C LEU A 892 -14.40 -7.40 -11.04
N PHE A 893 -14.42 -7.07 -12.34
CA PHE A 893 -14.15 -5.74 -12.88
C PHE A 893 -15.37 -5.10 -13.55
N THR A 894 -16.52 -5.78 -13.49
CA THR A 894 -17.80 -5.34 -14.04
C THR A 894 -18.93 -6.03 -13.27
N ASN A 895 -20.16 -5.56 -13.47
CA ASN A 895 -21.38 -6.14 -12.88
C ASN A 895 -22.21 -6.92 -13.90
N HIS A 896 -21.70 -7.15 -15.12
CA HIS A 896 -22.45 -7.80 -16.19
C HIS A 896 -21.68 -8.85 -16.98
N CYS A 897 -22.43 -9.71 -17.66
CA CYS A 897 -21.90 -10.66 -18.62
C CYS A 897 -22.93 -11.07 -19.69
N THR A 898 -22.43 -11.49 -20.85
CA THR A 898 -23.27 -11.99 -21.94
C THR A 898 -23.59 -13.48 -21.75
N LEU A 899 -24.87 -13.84 -21.69
CA LEU A 899 -25.36 -15.22 -21.59
C LEU A 899 -25.45 -15.88 -22.97
N GLU A 900 -24.34 -16.41 -23.46
CA GLU A 900 -24.30 -17.06 -24.77
C GLU A 900 -25.18 -18.31 -24.82
N ASN A 901 -25.95 -18.46 -25.91
CA ASN A 901 -26.86 -19.59 -26.16
C ASN A 901 -28.02 -19.79 -25.17
N VAL A 902 -28.34 -18.80 -24.33
CA VAL A 902 -29.45 -18.85 -23.36
C VAL A 902 -30.83 -18.99 -24.03
N LYS A 903 -31.73 -19.76 -23.40
CA LYS A 903 -33.10 -20.03 -23.83
C LYS A 903 -34.09 -19.81 -22.68
N PRO A 904 -35.34 -19.38 -22.96
CA PRO A 904 -36.36 -19.25 -21.91
C PRO A 904 -36.51 -20.53 -21.08
N GLY A 905 -36.49 -20.39 -19.75
CA GLY A 905 -36.48 -21.48 -18.79
C GLY A 905 -35.09 -21.98 -18.39
N ASP A 906 -34.02 -21.52 -19.03
CA ASP A 906 -32.65 -21.77 -18.55
C ASP A 906 -32.43 -21.10 -17.19
N LYS A 907 -31.61 -21.74 -16.37
CA LYS A 907 -31.37 -21.35 -15.00
C LYS A 907 -30.11 -20.50 -14.88
N ILE A 908 -30.25 -19.32 -14.29
CA ILE A 908 -29.12 -18.43 -13.96
C ILE A 908 -28.89 -18.55 -12.45
N SER A 909 -27.66 -18.86 -12.05
CA SER A 909 -27.26 -18.93 -10.64
C SER A 909 -26.11 -17.95 -10.40
N CYS A 910 -26.19 -17.17 -9.33
CA CYS A 910 -25.18 -16.20 -8.94
C CYS A 910 -24.68 -16.53 -7.53
N LYS A 911 -23.39 -16.83 -7.39
CA LYS A 911 -22.73 -16.94 -6.09
C LYS A 911 -22.10 -15.60 -5.74
N VAL A 912 -22.63 -14.91 -4.74
CA VAL A 912 -22.30 -13.52 -4.41
C VAL A 912 -21.55 -13.48 -3.09
N TYR A 913 -20.35 -12.88 -3.10
CA TYR A 913 -19.45 -12.85 -1.95
C TYR A 913 -19.50 -11.52 -1.20
N GLN A 914 -19.46 -11.60 0.13
CA GLN A 914 -19.38 -10.46 1.03
C GLN A 914 -18.07 -10.45 1.83
N SER A 915 -17.53 -9.25 2.05
CA SER A 915 -16.31 -9.03 2.81
C SER A 915 -16.46 -9.35 4.30
N PRO A 916 -15.38 -9.71 5.01
CA PRO A 916 -15.37 -9.86 6.47
C PRO A 916 -15.58 -8.56 7.27
N PHE A 917 -15.82 -7.41 6.63
CA PHE A 917 -15.92 -6.11 7.32
C PHE A 917 -16.92 -6.13 8.47
N ASN A 918 -18.08 -6.77 8.29
CA ASN A 918 -19.08 -6.80 9.35
C ASN A 918 -18.70 -7.70 10.53
N LEU A 919 -17.72 -8.59 10.38
CA LEU A 919 -17.23 -9.49 11.43
C LEU A 919 -15.96 -8.93 12.11
N LEU A 920 -15.04 -8.36 11.33
CA LEU A 920 -13.67 -8.00 11.73
C LEU A 920 -13.34 -6.51 11.58
N GLY A 921 -14.30 -5.68 11.16
CA GLY A 921 -14.09 -4.27 10.85
C GLY A 921 -14.05 -3.38 12.10
N VAL A 922 -13.76 -2.10 11.86
CA VAL A 922 -13.67 -1.08 12.91
C VAL A 922 -15.07 -0.59 13.31
N HIS A 923 -15.81 -1.41 14.06
CA HIS A 923 -17.21 -1.11 14.42
C HIS A 923 -17.34 0.09 15.36
N HIS A 924 -16.50 0.11 16.40
CA HIS A 924 -16.65 0.96 17.58
C HIS A 924 -15.83 2.24 17.57
N ARG A 925 -15.24 2.62 16.42
CA ARG A 925 -14.53 3.91 16.31
C ARG A 925 -15.51 5.02 15.95
N ASN A 926 -15.30 6.20 16.54
CA ASN A 926 -16.16 7.37 16.32
C ASN A 926 -16.06 7.91 14.89
N ASP A 927 -14.90 7.80 14.25
CA ASP A 927 -14.69 8.08 12.84
C ASP A 927 -14.75 6.79 12.01
N ILE A 928 -15.86 6.59 11.28
CA ILE A 928 -15.97 5.45 10.36
C ILE A 928 -14.88 5.57 9.29
N GLU A 929 -14.22 4.45 9.01
CA GLU A 929 -12.97 4.31 8.29
C GLU A 929 -12.95 4.94 6.88
N VAL A 930 -11.92 5.74 6.59
CA VAL A 930 -11.44 6.06 5.22
C VAL A 930 -10.19 5.22 4.90
N TYR A 931 -9.46 4.81 5.93
CA TYR A 931 -8.13 4.22 5.94
C TYR A 931 -8.01 3.24 7.12
N ALA A 932 -7.45 2.06 6.91
CA ALA A 932 -7.36 1.01 7.92
C ALA A 932 -5.96 0.78 8.45
N SER A 933 -5.73 0.98 9.74
CA SER A 933 -4.45 0.67 10.40
C SER A 933 -4.68 0.02 11.76
N PRO A 934 -3.66 -0.63 12.35
CA PRO A 934 -3.75 -1.18 13.70
C PRO A 934 -4.28 -0.17 14.73
N ASP A 935 -3.87 1.10 14.64
CA ASP A 935 -4.30 2.18 15.54
C ASP A 935 -5.82 2.41 15.53
N MET A 936 -6.52 2.09 14.45
CA MET A 936 -7.98 2.22 14.37
C MET A 936 -8.71 1.17 15.23
N PHE A 937 -8.03 0.08 15.60
CA PHE A 937 -8.55 -0.99 16.45
C PHE A 937 -8.03 -0.91 17.89
N ALA A 938 -7.13 0.04 18.14
CA ALA A 938 -6.37 0.20 19.37
C ALA A 938 -6.83 1.45 20.12
N PHE A 939 -6.91 1.37 21.45
CA PHE A 939 -7.34 2.46 22.33
C PHE A 939 -6.39 2.60 23.52
N GLU A 940 -5.19 2.02 23.42
CA GLU A 940 -4.20 2.05 24.47
C GLU A 940 -3.87 3.52 24.81
N LYS A 941 -3.97 3.88 26.09
CA LYS A 941 -3.77 5.25 26.63
C LYS A 941 -4.89 6.25 26.31
N GLU A 942 -5.96 5.86 25.61
CA GLU A 942 -7.12 6.74 25.36
C GLU A 942 -8.20 6.65 26.45
N TRP A 943 -8.16 5.62 27.30
CA TRP A 943 -9.12 5.42 28.38
C TRP A 943 -8.86 6.33 29.59
N ASP A 944 -9.88 7.07 30.01
CA ASP A 944 -9.97 7.73 31.32
C ASP A 944 -11.13 7.10 32.12
N GLY A 945 -10.78 6.09 32.92
CA GLY A 945 -11.77 5.30 33.66
C GLY A 945 -12.69 4.50 32.73
N ALA A 946 -13.90 5.00 32.48
CA ALA A 946 -14.88 4.40 31.56
C ALA A 946 -15.04 5.14 30.24
N ASP A 947 -14.48 6.34 30.15
CA ASP A 947 -14.62 7.20 28.99
C ASP A 947 -13.42 6.98 28.07
N CYS A 948 -13.67 6.89 26.76
CA CYS A 948 -12.64 6.86 25.72
C CYS A 948 -13.14 7.68 24.53
N PRO A 949 -12.50 8.83 24.20
CA PRO A 949 -12.95 9.68 23.11
C PRO A 949 -12.96 9.02 21.73
N GLY A 950 -12.11 8.03 21.49
CA GLY A 950 -12.09 7.27 20.23
C GLY A 950 -13.21 6.24 20.12
N TYR A 951 -13.76 5.76 21.24
CA TYR A 951 -14.66 4.61 21.32
C TYR A 951 -16.15 5.01 21.31
N THR A 952 -17.00 4.16 20.74
CA THR A 952 -18.47 4.23 20.81
C THR A 952 -19.11 2.85 20.84
N ASP A 953 -20.21 2.70 21.59
CA ASP A 953 -21.03 1.47 21.60
C ASP A 953 -21.78 1.22 20.28
N ARG A 954 -21.74 2.18 19.34
CA ARG A 954 -22.36 2.07 18.02
C ARG A 954 -21.57 1.10 17.13
N TYR A 955 -22.26 0.20 16.45
CA TYR A 955 -21.70 -0.63 15.37
C TYR A 955 -21.75 0.11 14.04
N ALA A 956 -20.65 0.07 13.28
CA ALA A 956 -20.63 0.41 11.86
C ALA A 956 -20.74 -0.89 11.03
N LEU A 957 -21.89 -1.11 10.39
CA LEU A 957 -22.17 -2.28 9.56
C LEU A 957 -22.25 -1.88 8.09
N LYS A 958 -21.47 -2.53 7.23
CA LYS A 958 -21.52 -2.33 5.78
C LYS A 958 -22.78 -2.97 5.21
N LYS A 959 -23.48 -2.25 4.34
CA LYS A 959 -24.64 -2.78 3.60
C LYS A 959 -24.21 -3.96 2.71
N PHE A 960 -25.13 -4.90 2.54
CA PHE A 960 -24.99 -6.03 1.62
C PHE A 960 -26.32 -6.22 0.87
N SER A 961 -26.27 -6.25 -0.45
CA SER A 961 -27.48 -6.35 -1.29
C SER A 961 -27.22 -6.96 -2.66
N ILE A 962 -28.27 -7.57 -3.23
CA ILE A 962 -28.31 -8.20 -4.55
C ILE A 962 -29.57 -7.71 -5.27
N LYS A 963 -29.44 -7.21 -6.50
CA LYS A 963 -30.52 -6.64 -7.31
C LYS A 963 -30.55 -7.19 -8.72
#